data_AF-A0A812V6H6-F1
#
_entry.id   AF-A0A812V6H6-F1
#
_cell.length_a   1.000
_cell.length_b   1.000
_cell.length_c   1.000
_cell.angle_alpha   90.00
_cell.angle_beta   90.00
_cell.angle_gamma   90.00
#
_symmetry.space_group_name_H-M   'P 1'
#
loop_
_entity.id
_entity.type
_entity.pdbx_description
1 polymer ?
#
loop_
_entity_poly.entity_id
_entity_poly.type
_entity_poly.pdbx_seq_one_letter_code
_entity_poly.pdbx_strand_id
1 'polypeptide(L)'
;MTAQSDDGLGVLGRDCAERYVGPKQWQIKPRGEGFADCRIFMAELDVGPAPCTPPRRRSWHRACSSEKLVDTRKAPRARRALTLREGTRNPPTHSRCLKCRPVTDLFSADLSCAWQHLAAMGGDSVADDGRPKSYHALQLYNLPEEMYSLSMEERQEAVKKLVKSTGPEGFPPKCLTTPSAISWTEELAVMAAMLVCMGGPLFLVTTGLAAVFLGTWREKAAFLLLVTTLAVHPLPAPGSKLSHELMKSKLTQWMNKYFSYRLLWCDDDVQTARKSMPWIGVGPPHGVLPFANMLGIPAINETLGCPFVGAAANVVFKTPGLRYLMSYGCVTADRKDMVKALGRGQCVGILPDGVAGIFRTNKHRELVAMKDRKGLARLALRTGTPLIPVYSFGNTAAFSCWYDRWGVLESISRKVQASFFLYWGRCFLPIPYRVQITMAIGKLIEVPQVENPTTEQIDELHQRIMEGIRTTFDRHKHCIGLWQRHHGDAKYWVQIRSAQRLLMRSIGTELVLNEASLRGPEVVLEPLLREAIDAQEADRMSAITMLGILNELVTRLDGEALDQHHFRGQPVAEFETMPLRAGTVTEHQTESGTWYCLYTPPAPSACVLYHLHGLGEIFAFVWKEVYWTAAALEQARRPVHIVAPYDETKFGMWSDGKTVQMFTRVLKDVMPQVERHLVVETRCIQGFSMGGFGAMLLGLRHPELFSRILVWDGALHSWETLTHNRAFIAKGQFGDSESIFEENSPWKAAEACPDKAVPVLIVVGRMQATLAYGRSFYKHLQESGMQRVTFLETDLPHCLQPFVEHHGHRAIAFLFSELDEVTK
;
A
#
# COMPACT_ATOMS: atom_id res chain seq x y z
N MET A 1 41.40 -44.31 40.44
CA MET A 1 40.50 -45.11 41.30
C MET A 1 39.15 -45.14 40.59
N THR A 2 39.02 -46.09 39.64
CA THR A 2 38.12 -47.28 39.67
C THR A 2 36.64 -46.90 39.58
N ALA A 3 35.80 -47.36 38.65
CA ALA A 3 35.85 -48.26 37.48
C ALA A 3 34.52 -47.98 36.69
N GLN A 4 34.46 -48.04 35.35
CA GLN A 4 33.81 -49.12 34.55
C GLN A 4 32.53 -49.72 35.21
N SER A 5 31.40 -49.95 34.54
CA SER A 5 31.08 -50.20 33.12
C SER A 5 29.55 -50.27 32.93
N ASP A 6 29.11 -49.99 31.70
CA ASP A 6 28.10 -50.68 30.87
C ASP A 6 26.64 -50.94 31.31
N ASP A 7 25.79 -50.58 30.33
CA ASP A 7 24.64 -51.29 29.76
C ASP A 7 23.25 -51.27 30.41
N GLY A 8 22.27 -50.91 29.55
CA GLY A 8 21.12 -51.78 29.31
C GLY A 8 19.75 -51.31 29.81
N LEU A 9 19.06 -50.55 28.96
CA LEU A 9 17.60 -50.55 28.70
C LEU A 9 16.66 -51.36 29.63
N GLY A 10 15.58 -50.69 30.10
CA GLY A 10 14.28 -51.37 30.27
C GLY A 10 13.40 -50.99 31.47
N VAL A 11 12.82 -49.79 31.45
CA VAL A 11 11.36 -49.51 31.54
C VAL A 11 10.48 -50.16 32.65
N LEU A 12 9.69 -49.27 33.29
CA LEU A 12 8.41 -49.41 34.04
C LEU A 12 8.44 -49.63 35.56
N GLY A 13 7.89 -48.65 36.29
CA GLY A 13 7.02 -48.97 37.44
C GLY A 13 6.94 -47.99 38.60
N ARG A 14 6.06 -46.98 38.46
CA ARG A 14 5.18 -46.38 39.51
C ARG A 14 5.80 -45.61 40.69
N ASP A 15 5.70 -44.29 40.53
CA ASP A 15 4.78 -43.38 41.26
C ASP A 15 4.79 -43.22 42.79
N CYS A 16 5.03 -41.94 43.13
CA CYS A 16 4.26 -41.07 44.02
C CYS A 16 4.66 -40.94 45.50
N ALA A 17 5.26 -39.78 45.83
CA ALA A 17 4.65 -38.75 46.69
C ALA A 17 5.64 -37.57 46.82
N GLU A 18 5.47 -36.49 46.05
CA GLU A 18 4.77 -35.24 46.44
C GLU A 18 5.60 -34.26 47.30
N ARG A 19 5.95 -33.10 46.72
CA ARG A 19 5.48 -31.77 47.19
C ARG A 19 6.03 -30.64 46.30
N TYR A 20 5.23 -30.22 45.32
CA TYR A 20 5.12 -28.81 44.93
C TYR A 20 3.62 -28.52 44.74
N VAL A 21 3.13 -27.60 45.56
CA VAL A 21 1.72 -27.20 45.67
C VAL A 21 1.48 -26.00 44.75
N GLY A 22 0.50 -26.12 43.85
CA GLY A 22 -0.07 -25.02 43.06
C GLY A 22 -1.03 -24.13 43.86
N PRO A 23 -1.84 -23.29 43.18
CA PRO A 23 -3.19 -23.71 42.77
C PRO A 23 -3.49 -23.35 41.29
N LYS A 24 -3.95 -24.28 40.45
CA LYS A 24 -5.35 -24.76 40.21
C LYS A 24 -6.27 -23.69 39.57
N GLN A 25 -6.63 -23.80 38.28
CA GLN A 25 -7.57 -24.73 37.59
C GLN A 25 -9.04 -24.28 37.65
N TRP A 26 -9.70 -24.24 36.48
CA TRP A 26 -10.95 -24.98 36.23
C TRP A 26 -11.00 -25.47 34.76
N GLN A 27 -11.12 -26.80 34.61
CA GLN A 27 -11.48 -27.54 33.39
C GLN A 27 -12.95 -27.97 33.47
N ILE A 28 -13.63 -28.17 32.34
CA ILE A 28 -14.63 -29.26 32.19
C ILE A 28 -14.44 -29.97 30.82
N LYS A 29 -14.55 -31.30 30.89
CA LYS A 29 -14.18 -32.44 30.02
C LYS A 29 -14.86 -32.59 28.63
N PRO A 30 -14.27 -33.43 27.75
CA PRO A 30 -14.95 -34.07 26.63
C PRO A 30 -15.58 -35.43 27.03
N ARG A 31 -16.71 -35.79 26.41
CA ARG A 31 -17.26 -37.17 26.39
C ARG A 31 -16.99 -37.78 25.01
N GLY A 32 -16.54 -39.03 24.99
CA GLY A 32 -16.19 -39.79 23.80
C GLY A 32 -17.30 -40.71 23.26
N GLU A 33 -16.83 -41.69 22.49
CA GLU A 33 -17.52 -42.77 21.73
C GLU A 33 -17.90 -42.38 20.28
N GLY A 34 -17.46 -43.06 19.21
CA GLY A 34 -16.78 -44.36 19.12
C GLY A 34 -16.08 -44.60 17.77
N PHE A 35 -15.25 -45.65 17.79
CA PHE A 35 -14.53 -46.26 16.68
C PHE A 35 -15.48 -47.07 15.76
N ALA A 36 -15.34 -46.88 14.44
CA ALA A 36 -15.53 -47.83 13.34
C ALA A 36 -15.24 -47.02 12.04
N ASP A 37 -14.48 -47.40 11.03
CA ASP A 37 -13.84 -48.66 10.68
C ASP A 37 -12.75 -48.34 9.63
N CYS A 38 -11.54 -48.88 9.79
CA CYS A 38 -10.43 -48.78 8.82
C CYS A 38 -10.44 -49.98 7.87
N ARG A 39 -11.53 -50.17 7.13
CA ARG A 39 -11.60 -51.15 6.04
C ARG A 39 -12.28 -50.52 4.84
N ILE A 40 -11.44 -50.02 3.92
CA ILE A 40 -11.60 -49.81 2.47
C ILE A 40 -10.60 -48.71 2.12
N PHE A 41 -9.33 -49.08 1.95
CA PHE A 41 -8.43 -48.51 0.91
C PHE A 41 -7.02 -49.16 0.87
N MET A 42 -6.83 -50.34 1.48
CA MET A 42 -5.58 -51.12 1.40
C MET A 42 -5.86 -52.57 0.99
N ALA A 43 -6.35 -52.71 -0.24
CA ALA A 43 -6.35 -53.89 -1.11
C ALA A 43 -6.74 -53.29 -2.47
N GLU A 44 -5.82 -52.91 -3.35
CA GLU A 44 -5.02 -53.82 -4.17
C GLU A 44 -3.64 -53.19 -4.45
N LEU A 45 -2.60 -53.85 -3.94
CA LEU A 45 -1.26 -53.83 -4.53
C LEU A 45 -1.32 -54.70 -5.78
N ASP A 46 -0.84 -54.23 -6.94
CA ASP A 46 0.01 -55.09 -7.77
C ASP A 46 0.89 -54.30 -8.75
N VAL A 47 2.18 -54.27 -8.44
CA VAL A 47 3.25 -53.85 -9.34
C VAL A 47 3.90 -55.13 -9.83
N GLY A 48 3.47 -55.62 -11.00
CA GLY A 48 4.09 -56.74 -11.71
C GLY A 48 4.95 -56.25 -12.89
N PRO A 49 6.01 -57.00 -13.27
CA PRO A 49 7.13 -56.51 -14.08
C PRO A 49 6.86 -56.55 -15.60
N ALA A 50 7.60 -55.72 -16.34
CA ALA A 50 7.66 -55.75 -17.80
C ALA A 50 8.21 -57.08 -18.35
N PRO A 51 7.81 -57.47 -19.57
CA PRO A 51 8.73 -58.14 -20.47
C PRO A 51 8.78 -57.51 -21.88
N CYS A 52 9.99 -57.36 -22.40
CA CYS A 52 10.30 -57.04 -23.79
C CYS A 52 10.03 -58.24 -24.72
N THR A 53 9.36 -58.03 -25.88
CA THR A 53 9.85 -58.40 -27.23
C THR A 53 8.82 -58.03 -28.35
N PRO A 54 9.27 -57.65 -29.57
CA PRO A 54 8.44 -57.42 -30.77
C PRO A 54 8.30 -58.73 -31.59
N PRO A 55 7.76 -58.83 -32.83
CA PRO A 55 7.05 -57.89 -33.72
C PRO A 55 5.69 -58.44 -34.24
N ARG A 56 4.91 -57.68 -35.03
CA ARG A 56 4.25 -58.19 -36.27
C ARG A 56 3.53 -57.12 -37.11
N ARG A 57 3.89 -57.12 -38.38
CA ARG A 57 3.28 -56.44 -39.53
C ARG A 57 1.90 -57.02 -39.89
N ARG A 58 1.02 -56.18 -40.46
CA ARG A 58 0.30 -56.30 -41.76
C ARG A 58 -0.91 -55.36 -41.74
N SER A 59 -0.91 -54.26 -42.50
CA SER A 59 -1.23 -54.11 -43.94
C SER A 59 -2.69 -54.45 -44.26
N TRP A 60 -3.47 -53.49 -44.79
CA TRP A 60 -4.18 -53.63 -46.08
C TRP A 60 -4.54 -52.25 -46.67
N HIS A 61 -4.25 -52.14 -47.96
CA HIS A 61 -4.49 -51.05 -48.90
C HIS A 61 -5.98 -50.87 -49.26
N ARG A 62 -6.31 -49.65 -49.70
CA ARG A 62 -6.92 -49.29 -51.01
C ARG A 62 -6.92 -47.75 -51.11
N ALA A 63 -6.08 -47.09 -51.91
CA ALA A 63 -6.04 -47.00 -53.38
C ALA A 63 -7.33 -46.41 -53.98
N CYS A 64 -7.27 -45.14 -54.40
CA CYS A 64 -7.72 -44.72 -55.73
C CYS A 64 -6.95 -43.47 -56.20
N SER A 65 -6.26 -43.67 -57.32
CA SER A 65 -5.49 -42.76 -58.18
C SER A 65 -6.41 -41.82 -59.00
N SER A 66 -5.94 -40.65 -59.46
CA SER A 66 -5.33 -40.44 -60.79
C SER A 66 -4.59 -39.08 -60.83
N GLU A 67 -3.29 -38.99 -61.21
CA GLU A 67 -2.77 -38.69 -62.57
C GLU A 67 -3.44 -37.45 -63.22
N LYS A 68 -2.78 -36.43 -63.81
CA LYS A 68 -1.48 -36.34 -64.53
C LYS A 68 -1.23 -34.87 -65.00
N LEU A 69 0.00 -34.62 -65.51
CA LEU A 69 0.47 -33.55 -66.44
C LEU A 69 0.78 -32.16 -65.84
N VAL A 70 1.98 -31.55 -65.89
CA VAL A 70 3.07 -31.32 -66.89
C VAL A 70 3.08 -29.85 -67.39
N ASP A 71 4.14 -29.14 -66.99
CA ASP A 71 5.03 -28.26 -67.78
C ASP A 71 4.58 -26.85 -68.27
N THR A 72 5.64 -26.09 -68.51
CA THR A 72 6.00 -24.69 -68.51
C THR A 72 5.42 -23.70 -69.55
N ARG A 73 5.71 -22.42 -69.24
CA ARG A 73 5.97 -21.24 -70.11
C ARG A 73 4.81 -20.28 -70.36
N LYS A 74 5.02 -19.03 -69.90
CA LYS A 74 5.07 -17.83 -70.75
C LYS A 74 5.64 -16.62 -69.96
N ALA A 75 6.82 -16.17 -70.36
CA ALA A 75 7.20 -14.75 -70.26
C ALA A 75 6.55 -13.99 -71.44
N PRO A 76 6.47 -12.64 -71.44
CA PRO A 76 7.63 -11.85 -71.86
C PRO A 76 7.80 -10.45 -71.23
N ARG A 77 9.07 -9.99 -71.18
CA ARG A 77 9.63 -8.65 -71.57
C ARG A 77 9.07 -7.38 -70.91
N ALA A 78 9.80 -6.28 -70.72
CA ALA A 78 11.21 -5.84 -70.80
C ALA A 78 11.16 -4.33 -70.47
N ARG A 79 12.11 -3.72 -69.75
CA ARG A 79 13.17 -2.81 -70.26
C ARG A 79 13.79 -2.12 -69.02
N ARG A 80 15.13 -2.20 -68.83
CA ARG A 80 16.18 -1.18 -69.16
C ARG A 80 16.02 0.11 -68.33
N ALA A 81 17.04 0.73 -67.71
CA ALA A 81 18.49 0.60 -67.80
C ALA A 81 19.18 1.49 -66.72
N LEU A 82 20.35 1.04 -66.21
CA LEU A 82 21.65 1.74 -66.04
C LEU A 82 21.70 3.16 -65.40
N THR A 83 22.60 3.53 -64.48
CA THR A 83 24.09 3.49 -64.47
C THR A 83 24.61 3.72 -63.01
N LEU A 84 25.58 2.96 -62.46
CA LEU A 84 27.05 3.23 -62.36
C LEU A 84 27.42 4.57 -61.65
N ARG A 85 28.32 4.67 -60.64
CA ARG A 85 29.73 4.23 -60.63
C ARG A 85 30.45 4.44 -59.25
N GLU A 86 31.42 3.55 -58.98
CA GLU A 86 32.78 3.70 -58.35
C GLU A 86 33.01 4.40 -56.99
N GLY A 87 33.91 3.94 -56.09
CA GLY A 87 34.88 2.84 -56.20
C GLY A 87 35.85 2.69 -54.99
N THR A 88 36.74 1.69 -55.13
CA THR A 88 38.11 1.49 -54.53
C THR A 88 38.27 1.50 -53.00
N ARG A 89 39.06 0.64 -52.32
CA ARG A 89 40.20 -0.24 -52.63
C ARG A 89 40.45 -1.17 -51.42
N ASN A 90 41.01 -2.34 -51.68
CA ASN A 90 41.51 -3.41 -50.76
C ASN A 90 43.01 -3.14 -50.39
N PRO A 91 43.82 -3.94 -49.63
CA PRO A 91 43.61 -5.23 -48.91
C PRO A 91 44.45 -5.33 -47.57
N PRO A 92 45.12 -6.46 -47.15
CA PRO A 92 44.82 -7.21 -45.90
C PRO A 92 46.06 -7.42 -44.97
N THR A 93 45.97 -8.22 -43.91
CA THR A 93 47.02 -9.21 -43.52
C THR A 93 46.62 -10.14 -42.36
N HIS A 94 47.20 -11.34 -42.41
CA HIS A 94 46.94 -12.57 -41.66
C HIS A 94 47.94 -12.80 -40.50
N SER A 95 47.65 -13.86 -39.70
CA SER A 95 48.58 -14.80 -39.02
C SER A 95 48.99 -14.45 -37.58
N ARG A 96 49.23 -15.35 -36.62
CA ARG A 96 49.25 -16.83 -36.40
C ARG A 96 49.38 -17.00 -34.85
N CYS A 97 48.67 -17.87 -34.12
CA CYS A 97 48.72 -19.34 -33.98
C CYS A 97 49.72 -19.90 -32.91
N LEU A 98 49.19 -20.79 -32.03
CA LEU A 98 49.83 -21.92 -31.27
C LEU A 98 50.53 -21.56 -29.92
N LYS A 99 50.48 -22.34 -28.81
CA LYS A 99 50.29 -23.79 -28.59
C LYS A 99 50.17 -24.15 -27.08
N CYS A 100 49.59 -25.33 -26.81
CA CYS A 100 49.81 -26.28 -25.68
C CYS A 100 48.92 -26.28 -24.40
N ARG A 101 48.50 -27.50 -24.03
CA ARG A 101 47.73 -28.08 -22.89
C ARG A 101 48.63 -29.19 -22.25
N PRO A 102 48.30 -29.96 -21.17
CA PRO A 102 47.23 -29.89 -20.16
C PRO A 102 47.65 -30.31 -18.70
N VAL A 103 46.65 -30.41 -17.80
CA VAL A 103 46.42 -31.39 -16.69
C VAL A 103 46.53 -30.92 -15.22
N THR A 104 45.37 -31.06 -14.54
CA THR A 104 45.03 -31.27 -13.11
C THR A 104 45.11 -30.15 -12.06
N ASP A 105 43.91 -29.80 -11.60
CA ASP A 105 43.44 -29.87 -10.21
C ASP A 105 43.36 -28.62 -9.29
N LEU A 106 42.10 -28.42 -8.86
CA LEU A 106 41.61 -28.07 -7.51
C LEU A 106 41.31 -26.59 -7.17
N PHE A 107 39.99 -26.31 -7.19
CA PHE A 107 39.22 -25.33 -6.41
C PHE A 107 39.49 -23.82 -6.57
N SER A 108 38.65 -23.15 -7.36
CA SER A 108 37.68 -22.15 -6.84
C SER A 108 36.79 -21.59 -7.97
N ALA A 109 35.47 -21.73 -7.77
CA ALA A 109 34.36 -21.19 -8.56
C ALA A 109 34.52 -19.69 -8.91
N ASP A 110 34.21 -19.19 -10.10
CA ASP A 110 32.98 -19.28 -10.91
C ASP A 110 31.84 -18.38 -10.37
N LEU A 111 31.73 -17.16 -10.93
CA LEU A 111 30.57 -16.24 -10.79
C LEU A 111 30.55 -15.10 -11.83
N SER A 112 31.58 -14.91 -12.65
CA SER A 112 31.62 -13.84 -13.67
C SER A 112 31.10 -14.25 -15.05
N CYS A 113 30.94 -15.55 -15.33
CA CYS A 113 30.56 -16.04 -16.66
C CYS A 113 29.03 -16.16 -16.85
N ALA A 114 28.26 -16.31 -15.77
CA ALA A 114 26.80 -16.39 -15.83
C ALA A 114 26.13 -15.06 -16.24
N TRP A 115 26.76 -13.91 -15.94
CA TRP A 115 26.22 -12.60 -16.26
C TRP A 115 26.37 -12.20 -17.73
N GLN A 116 27.43 -12.67 -18.41
CA GLN A 116 27.67 -12.31 -19.82
C GLN A 116 26.84 -13.12 -20.81
N HIS A 117 26.33 -14.30 -20.41
CA HIS A 117 25.39 -15.08 -21.25
C HIS A 117 23.92 -14.68 -21.07
N LEU A 118 23.54 -13.99 -19.98
CA LEU A 118 22.20 -13.40 -19.83
C LEU A 118 22.06 -12.04 -20.51
N ALA A 119 23.15 -11.31 -20.75
CA ALA A 119 23.13 -10.01 -21.44
C ALA A 119 22.99 -10.10 -22.98
N ALA A 120 23.11 -11.29 -23.57
CA ALA A 120 23.16 -11.47 -25.03
C ALA A 120 21.87 -12.04 -25.66
N MET A 121 20.78 -12.19 -24.90
CA MET A 121 19.49 -12.65 -25.44
C MET A 121 18.35 -11.67 -25.11
N GLY A 122 18.10 -10.72 -26.01
CA GLY A 122 16.76 -10.16 -26.26
C GLY A 122 16.41 -8.77 -25.71
N GLY A 123 16.76 -7.73 -26.47
CA GLY A 123 15.84 -6.63 -26.86
C GLY A 123 15.45 -5.55 -25.85
N ASP A 124 16.17 -4.41 -25.92
CA ASP A 124 15.79 -3.02 -25.66
C ASP A 124 14.41 -2.72 -25.00
N SER A 125 14.36 -2.38 -23.70
CA SER A 125 13.36 -1.44 -23.14
C SER A 125 13.50 -1.05 -21.65
N VAL A 126 14.68 -1.09 -21.01
CA VAL A 126 14.83 -0.60 -19.62
C VAL A 126 15.67 0.67 -19.60
N ALA A 127 15.28 1.71 -18.84
CA ALA A 127 16.19 2.81 -18.52
C ALA A 127 17.30 2.26 -17.59
N ASP A 128 18.49 2.88 -17.58
CA ASP A 128 19.68 2.37 -16.85
C ASP A 128 19.50 2.16 -15.33
N ASP A 129 18.34 2.52 -14.76
CA ASP A 129 17.95 2.44 -13.35
C ASP A 129 16.88 1.36 -13.02
N GLY A 130 16.38 0.61 -14.00
CA GLY A 130 15.35 -0.42 -13.79
C GLY A 130 13.89 0.08 -13.79
N ARG A 131 13.63 1.38 -14.04
CA ARG A 131 12.27 1.94 -14.16
C ARG A 131 11.67 1.72 -15.57
N PRO A 132 10.32 1.65 -15.70
CA PRO A 132 9.66 1.72 -17.01
C PRO A 132 10.01 3.00 -17.76
N LYS A 133 10.10 2.94 -19.09
CA LYS A 133 10.39 4.10 -19.96
C LYS A 133 9.15 4.98 -20.15
N SER A 134 7.96 4.39 -20.17
CA SER A 134 6.71 5.13 -20.30
C SER A 134 5.55 4.48 -19.56
N TYR A 135 4.61 5.32 -19.13
CA TYR A 135 3.37 4.89 -18.49
C TYR A 135 2.18 5.34 -19.32
N HIS A 136 1.19 4.46 -19.44
CA HIS A 136 0.02 4.66 -20.29
C HIS A 136 -1.27 4.48 -19.51
N ALA A 137 -2.25 5.33 -19.81
CA ALA A 137 -3.57 5.28 -19.22
C ALA A 137 -4.67 5.45 -20.28
N LEU A 138 -5.61 4.51 -20.29
CA LEU A 138 -6.83 4.59 -21.08
C LEU A 138 -8.04 4.76 -20.16
N GLN A 139 -8.76 5.88 -20.33
CA GLN A 139 -9.95 6.22 -19.55
C GLN A 139 -11.20 5.77 -20.32
N LEU A 140 -11.75 4.59 -19.96
CA LEU A 140 -12.84 3.94 -20.71
C LEU A 140 -14.14 4.76 -20.69
N TYR A 141 -14.32 5.60 -19.66
CA TYR A 141 -15.46 6.50 -19.53
C TYR A 141 -15.39 7.74 -20.42
N ASN A 142 -14.25 8.00 -21.07
CA ASN A 142 -14.06 9.12 -21.99
C ASN A 142 -14.12 8.68 -23.47
N LEU A 143 -14.44 7.43 -23.76
CA LEU A 143 -14.53 6.94 -25.12
C LEU A 143 -15.76 7.56 -25.84
N PRO A 144 -15.58 8.30 -26.95
CA PRO A 144 -16.69 8.73 -27.80
C PRO A 144 -17.61 7.57 -28.19
N GLU A 145 -18.91 7.84 -28.22
CA GLU A 145 -19.93 6.82 -28.48
C GLU A 145 -19.84 6.30 -29.91
N GLU A 146 -19.41 7.15 -30.83
CA GLU A 146 -19.22 6.85 -32.25
C GLU A 146 -18.14 5.78 -32.47
N MET A 147 -17.23 5.58 -31.51
CA MET A 147 -16.20 4.55 -31.66
C MET A 147 -16.77 3.13 -31.65
N TYR A 148 -17.92 2.89 -31.03
CA TYR A 148 -18.51 1.55 -30.96
C TYR A 148 -19.16 1.10 -32.29
N SER A 149 -19.42 2.03 -33.22
CA SER A 149 -19.90 1.72 -34.58
C SER A 149 -18.75 1.51 -35.59
N LEU A 150 -17.53 1.92 -35.25
CA LEU A 150 -16.34 1.72 -36.09
C LEU A 150 -15.94 0.24 -36.17
N SER A 151 -15.21 -0.11 -37.25
CA SER A 151 -14.50 -1.39 -37.33
C SER A 151 -13.46 -1.52 -36.21
N MET A 152 -13.02 -2.75 -35.91
CA MET A 152 -12.04 -2.97 -34.83
C MET A 152 -10.72 -2.25 -35.08
N GLU A 153 -10.25 -2.21 -36.33
CA GLU A 153 -8.99 -1.56 -36.71
C GLU A 153 -9.06 -0.05 -36.56
N GLU A 154 -10.12 0.58 -37.10
CA GLU A 154 -10.36 2.02 -36.96
C GLU A 154 -10.52 2.43 -35.50
N ARG A 155 -11.24 1.61 -34.73
CA ARG A 155 -11.44 1.85 -33.30
C ARG A 155 -10.13 1.77 -32.52
N GLN A 156 -9.27 0.79 -32.80
CA GLN A 156 -7.96 0.70 -32.15
C GLN A 156 -7.11 1.94 -32.45
N GLU A 157 -7.16 2.43 -33.68
CA GLU A 157 -6.44 3.65 -34.05
C GLU A 157 -7.01 4.89 -33.34
N ALA A 158 -8.33 4.98 -33.21
CA ALA A 158 -8.97 6.03 -32.41
C ALA A 158 -8.60 5.93 -30.92
N VAL A 159 -8.58 4.72 -30.35
CA VAL A 159 -8.18 4.46 -28.96
C VAL A 159 -6.74 4.90 -28.71
N LYS A 160 -5.79 4.60 -29.61
CA LYS A 160 -4.39 5.04 -29.47
C LYS A 160 -4.27 6.55 -29.26
N LYS A 161 -5.10 7.35 -29.96
CA LYS A 161 -5.12 8.81 -29.82
C LYS A 161 -5.67 9.29 -28.47
N LEU A 162 -6.43 8.44 -27.78
CA LEU A 162 -7.03 8.73 -26.47
C LEU A 162 -6.17 8.20 -25.30
N VAL A 163 -5.13 7.40 -25.58
CA VAL A 163 -4.19 6.94 -24.56
C VAL A 163 -3.36 8.12 -24.08
N LYS A 164 -3.48 8.44 -22.79
CA LYS A 164 -2.59 9.39 -22.14
C LYS A 164 -1.28 8.66 -21.83
N SER A 165 -0.16 9.28 -22.18
CA SER A 165 1.17 8.70 -21.98
C SER A 165 2.07 9.69 -21.26
N THR A 166 2.96 9.17 -20.41
CA THR A 166 3.97 9.94 -19.67
C THR A 166 5.31 9.23 -19.77
N GLY A 167 6.41 9.97 -19.53
CA GLY A 167 7.77 9.42 -19.54
C GLY A 167 8.08 8.55 -18.32
N PRO A 168 9.37 8.30 -18.02
CA PRO A 168 9.80 7.37 -16.97
C PRO A 168 9.41 7.82 -15.54
N GLU A 169 9.18 9.12 -15.34
CA GLU A 169 8.65 9.69 -14.09
C GLU A 169 7.22 9.24 -13.76
N GLY A 170 6.53 8.65 -14.74
CA GLY A 170 5.16 8.18 -14.61
C GLY A 170 4.14 9.31 -14.50
N PHE A 171 2.95 8.91 -14.08
CA PHE A 171 1.83 9.82 -13.89
C PHE A 171 1.97 10.55 -12.56
N PRO A 172 1.79 11.89 -12.51
CA PRO A 172 1.88 12.64 -11.26
C PRO A 172 0.98 12.04 -10.17
N PRO A 173 1.39 12.12 -8.88
CA PRO A 173 0.58 11.61 -7.78
C PRO A 173 -0.85 12.14 -7.82
N LYS A 174 -1.83 11.26 -7.56
CA LYS A 174 -3.27 11.57 -7.56
C LYS A 174 -3.83 12.15 -8.88
N CYS A 175 -3.10 12.17 -10.00
CA CYS A 175 -3.63 12.75 -11.24
C CYS A 175 -4.75 11.93 -11.90
N LEU A 176 -4.94 10.68 -11.47
CA LEU A 176 -6.00 9.79 -11.96
C LEU A 176 -7.12 9.56 -10.92
N THR A 177 -7.29 10.46 -9.95
CA THR A 177 -8.32 10.35 -8.90
C THR A 177 -9.60 11.12 -9.19
N THR A 178 -9.73 11.79 -10.33
CA THR A 178 -10.96 12.52 -10.68
C THR A 178 -12.04 11.55 -11.15
N PRO A 179 -13.19 11.43 -10.45
CA PRO A 179 -14.29 10.60 -10.92
C PRO A 179 -14.88 11.15 -12.22
N SER A 180 -15.42 10.30 -13.08
CA SER A 180 -16.08 10.74 -14.31
C SER A 180 -17.30 11.62 -13.99
N ALA A 181 -17.73 12.47 -14.93
CA ALA A 181 -19.11 12.96 -14.89
C ALA A 181 -20.06 11.81 -15.27
N ILE A 182 -21.25 11.79 -14.65
CA ILE A 182 -22.35 10.88 -14.99
C ILE A 182 -23.66 11.62 -14.73
N SER A 183 -24.65 11.47 -15.60
CA SER A 183 -25.97 12.04 -15.34
C SER A 183 -26.73 11.21 -14.29
N TRP A 184 -27.72 11.81 -13.64
CA TRP A 184 -28.54 11.07 -12.66
C TRP A 184 -29.35 9.93 -13.31
N THR A 185 -29.73 10.05 -14.59
CA THR A 185 -30.44 8.99 -15.32
C THR A 185 -29.55 7.81 -15.64
N GLU A 186 -28.32 8.08 -16.09
CA GLU A 186 -27.28 7.08 -16.33
C GLU A 186 -26.94 6.34 -15.02
N GLU A 187 -26.76 7.10 -13.93
CA GLU A 187 -26.47 6.54 -12.61
C GLU A 187 -27.62 5.64 -12.12
N LEU A 188 -28.87 6.09 -12.25
CA LEU A 188 -30.05 5.31 -11.86
C LEU A 188 -30.18 4.01 -12.67
N ALA A 189 -29.90 4.05 -13.99
CA ALA A 189 -29.94 2.87 -14.83
C ALA A 189 -28.90 1.82 -14.40
N VAL A 190 -27.67 2.25 -14.07
CA VAL A 190 -26.64 1.36 -13.53
C VAL A 190 -27.07 0.80 -12.18
N MET A 191 -27.61 1.64 -11.29
CA MET A 191 -28.10 1.20 -9.97
C MET A 191 -29.21 0.15 -10.10
N ALA A 192 -30.17 0.36 -11.01
CA ALA A 192 -31.25 -0.58 -11.27
C ALA A 192 -30.75 -1.91 -11.82
N ALA A 193 -29.84 -1.87 -12.80
CA ALA A 193 -29.23 -3.09 -13.36
C ALA A 193 -28.44 -3.87 -12.30
N MET A 194 -27.69 -3.18 -11.45
CA MET A 194 -26.95 -3.81 -10.35
C MET A 194 -27.87 -4.35 -9.26
N LEU A 195 -28.98 -3.67 -8.96
CA LEU A 195 -30.00 -4.18 -8.04
C LEU A 195 -30.62 -5.48 -8.55
N VAL A 196 -30.87 -5.60 -9.86
CA VAL A 196 -31.35 -6.87 -10.46
C VAL A 196 -30.28 -7.95 -10.36
N CYS A 197 -29.04 -7.66 -10.76
CA CYS A 197 -27.98 -8.68 -10.80
C CYS A 197 -27.55 -9.16 -9.41
N MET A 198 -27.37 -8.22 -8.49
CA MET A 198 -26.83 -8.48 -7.14
C MET A 198 -27.92 -8.64 -6.08
N GLY A 199 -29.08 -8.00 -6.26
CA GLY A 199 -30.22 -8.11 -5.36
C GLY A 199 -31.17 -9.25 -5.72
N GLY A 200 -31.20 -9.70 -6.97
CA GLY A 200 -31.97 -10.87 -7.40
C GLY A 200 -31.75 -12.11 -6.53
N PRO A 201 -30.50 -12.56 -6.28
CA PRO A 201 -30.22 -13.70 -5.40
C PRO A 201 -30.77 -13.50 -3.98
N LEU A 202 -30.57 -12.32 -3.39
CA LEU A 202 -31.03 -12.00 -2.03
C LEU A 202 -32.56 -11.98 -1.95
N PHE A 203 -33.21 -11.37 -2.94
CA PHE A 203 -34.67 -11.33 -3.06
C PHE A 203 -35.25 -12.74 -3.22
N LEU A 204 -34.63 -13.61 -4.02
CA LEU A 204 -35.08 -14.99 -4.17
C LEU A 204 -34.88 -15.81 -2.89
N VAL A 205 -33.81 -15.58 -2.14
CA VAL A 205 -33.63 -16.24 -0.83
C VAL A 205 -34.72 -15.81 0.15
N THR A 206 -34.99 -14.51 0.29
CA THR A 206 -36.01 -14.01 1.23
C THR A 206 -37.42 -14.43 0.84
N THR A 207 -37.78 -14.31 -0.44
CA THR A 207 -39.08 -14.76 -0.95
C THR A 207 -39.22 -16.28 -0.91
N GLY A 208 -38.15 -17.03 -1.15
CA GLY A 208 -38.13 -18.49 -1.01
C GLY A 208 -38.38 -18.93 0.43
N LEU A 209 -37.74 -18.29 1.42
CA LEU A 209 -38.01 -18.55 2.84
C LEU A 209 -39.46 -18.23 3.19
N ALA A 210 -39.99 -17.08 2.73
CA ALA A 210 -41.39 -16.73 2.93
C ALA A 210 -42.34 -17.76 2.29
N ALA A 211 -42.07 -18.19 1.05
CA ALA A 211 -42.86 -19.22 0.37
C ALA A 211 -42.81 -20.57 1.08
N VAL A 212 -41.66 -20.96 1.65
CA VAL A 212 -41.51 -22.22 2.39
C VAL A 212 -42.33 -22.21 3.69
N PHE A 213 -42.21 -21.14 4.49
CA PHE A 213 -42.80 -21.07 5.83
C PHE A 213 -44.25 -20.55 5.86
N LEU A 214 -44.60 -19.63 4.95
CA LEU A 214 -45.89 -18.94 4.95
C LEU A 214 -46.73 -19.28 3.71
N GLY A 215 -46.13 -19.85 2.67
CA GLY A 215 -46.78 -20.07 1.38
C GLY A 215 -47.61 -21.35 1.30
N THR A 216 -48.66 -21.29 0.48
CA THR A 216 -49.43 -22.43 -0.01
C THR A 216 -48.61 -23.29 -0.97
N TRP A 217 -49.06 -24.52 -1.24
CA TRP A 217 -48.37 -25.40 -2.20
C TRP A 217 -48.29 -24.80 -3.62
N ARG A 218 -49.30 -24.00 -4.02
CA ARG A 218 -49.33 -23.31 -5.33
C ARG A 218 -48.25 -22.24 -5.41
N GLU A 219 -48.08 -21.45 -4.35
CA GLU A 219 -47.03 -20.43 -4.27
C GLU A 219 -45.64 -21.07 -4.23
N LYS A 220 -45.47 -22.19 -3.53
CA LYS A 220 -44.22 -22.97 -3.54
C LYS A 220 -43.88 -23.49 -4.94
N ALA A 221 -44.86 -24.05 -5.65
CA ALA A 221 -44.68 -24.54 -7.02
C ALA A 221 -44.38 -23.39 -8.00
N ALA A 222 -45.10 -22.27 -7.89
CA ALA A 222 -44.87 -21.08 -8.70
C ALA A 222 -43.47 -20.48 -8.45
N PHE A 223 -43.04 -20.40 -7.18
CA PHE A 223 -41.70 -19.95 -6.81
C PHE A 223 -40.62 -20.87 -7.38
N LEU A 224 -40.78 -22.19 -7.25
CA LEU A 224 -39.82 -23.16 -7.81
C LEU A 224 -39.74 -23.05 -9.34
N LEU A 225 -40.88 -22.90 -10.02
CA LEU A 225 -40.94 -22.68 -11.46
C LEU A 225 -40.22 -21.39 -11.86
N LEU A 226 -40.46 -20.28 -11.14
CA LEU A 226 -39.80 -19.01 -11.38
C LEU A 226 -38.28 -19.12 -11.22
N VAL A 227 -37.80 -19.63 -10.07
CA VAL A 227 -36.37 -19.78 -9.79
C VAL A 227 -35.70 -20.68 -10.83
N THR A 228 -36.33 -21.80 -11.18
CA THR A 228 -35.79 -22.73 -12.19
C THR A 228 -35.73 -22.06 -13.55
N THR A 229 -36.79 -21.37 -13.97
CA THR A 229 -36.83 -20.65 -15.25
C THR A 229 -35.72 -19.58 -15.30
N LEU A 230 -35.57 -18.79 -14.25
CA LEU A 230 -34.52 -17.77 -14.17
C LEU A 230 -33.11 -18.37 -14.09
N ALA A 231 -32.95 -19.59 -13.55
CA ALA A 231 -31.67 -20.28 -13.46
C ALA A 231 -31.26 -20.97 -14.78
N VAL A 232 -32.21 -21.33 -15.65
CA VAL A 232 -31.93 -22.17 -16.84
C VAL A 232 -32.22 -21.52 -18.19
N HIS A 233 -32.85 -20.34 -18.25
CA HIS A 233 -33.13 -19.70 -19.55
C HIS A 233 -31.84 -19.52 -20.39
N PRO A 234 -31.89 -19.42 -21.71
CA PRO A 234 -30.67 -19.23 -22.48
C PRO A 234 -30.03 -17.86 -22.18
N LEU A 235 -28.71 -17.85 -21.99
CA LEU A 235 -27.88 -16.63 -21.99
C LEU A 235 -27.07 -16.56 -23.30
N PRO A 236 -26.65 -15.36 -23.74
CA PRO A 236 -25.79 -15.21 -24.89
C PRO A 236 -24.52 -16.06 -24.73
N ALA A 237 -24.20 -16.87 -25.73
CA ALA A 237 -22.98 -17.67 -25.70
C ALA A 237 -21.73 -16.75 -25.78
N PRO A 238 -20.61 -17.10 -25.12
CA PRO A 238 -19.38 -16.32 -25.23
C PRO A 238 -18.91 -16.20 -26.69
N GLY A 239 -18.62 -14.97 -27.13
CA GLY A 239 -18.23 -14.67 -28.51
C GLY A 239 -19.38 -14.67 -29.52
N SER A 240 -20.63 -14.85 -29.09
CA SER A 240 -21.80 -14.68 -29.98
C SER A 240 -22.02 -13.20 -30.33
N LYS A 241 -22.72 -12.94 -31.45
CA LYS A 241 -23.09 -11.57 -31.86
C LYS A 241 -23.80 -10.81 -30.75
N LEU A 242 -24.75 -11.47 -30.06
CA LEU A 242 -25.48 -10.84 -28.96
C LEU A 242 -24.59 -10.50 -27.76
N SER A 243 -23.60 -11.33 -27.43
CA SER A 243 -22.62 -11.02 -26.38
C SER A 243 -21.77 -9.81 -26.76
N HIS A 244 -21.34 -9.70 -28.03
CA HIS A 244 -20.64 -8.51 -28.53
C HIS A 244 -21.50 -7.24 -28.50
N GLU A 245 -22.77 -7.31 -28.88
CA GLU A 245 -23.68 -6.15 -28.78
C GLU A 245 -23.89 -5.70 -27.32
N LEU A 246 -23.95 -6.64 -26.38
CA LEU A 246 -24.03 -6.32 -24.94
C LEU A 246 -22.76 -5.61 -24.44
N MET A 247 -21.58 -6.05 -24.90
CA MET A 247 -20.32 -5.38 -24.57
C MET A 247 -20.27 -3.92 -25.06
N LYS A 248 -20.92 -3.61 -26.18
CA LYS A 248 -21.02 -2.25 -26.74
C LYS A 248 -22.18 -1.41 -26.20
N SER A 249 -23.08 -2.02 -25.43
CA SER A 249 -24.32 -1.39 -25.00
C SER A 249 -24.11 -0.11 -24.16
N LYS A 250 -25.13 0.77 -24.16
CA LYS A 250 -25.15 1.97 -23.31
C LYS A 250 -24.96 1.65 -21.84
N LEU A 251 -25.54 0.55 -21.36
CA LEU A 251 -25.38 0.13 -19.97
C LEU A 251 -23.91 -0.13 -19.63
N THR A 252 -23.15 -0.81 -20.51
CA THR A 252 -21.71 -1.04 -20.30
C THR A 252 -20.92 0.27 -20.28
N GLN A 253 -21.26 1.21 -21.16
CA GLN A 253 -20.64 2.54 -21.18
C GLN A 253 -20.94 3.32 -19.90
N TRP A 254 -22.20 3.28 -19.42
CA TRP A 254 -22.60 3.89 -18.16
C TRP A 254 -21.95 3.22 -16.95
N MET A 255 -21.72 1.90 -16.98
CA MET A 255 -20.94 1.22 -15.95
C MET A 255 -19.48 1.66 -15.94
N ASN A 256 -18.86 1.86 -17.11
CA ASN A 256 -17.52 2.45 -17.19
C ASN A 256 -17.48 3.86 -16.61
N LYS A 257 -18.50 4.71 -16.85
CA LYS A 257 -18.65 6.02 -16.19
C LYS A 257 -18.85 5.88 -14.69
N TYR A 258 -19.79 5.04 -14.26
CA TYR A 258 -20.13 4.84 -12.86
C TYR A 258 -18.90 4.51 -12.01
N PHE A 259 -18.07 3.58 -12.48
CA PHE A 259 -16.84 3.17 -11.80
C PHE A 259 -15.59 3.97 -12.22
N SER A 260 -15.74 4.97 -13.08
CA SER A 260 -14.61 5.72 -13.68
C SER A 260 -13.51 4.77 -14.15
N TYR A 261 -13.91 3.73 -14.90
CA TYR A 261 -13.08 2.57 -15.20
C TYR A 261 -11.89 2.93 -16.09
N ARG A 262 -10.70 2.40 -15.76
CA ARG A 262 -9.44 2.70 -16.48
C ARG A 262 -8.58 1.46 -16.66
N LEU A 263 -7.81 1.45 -17.74
CA LEU A 263 -6.68 0.54 -17.94
C LEU A 263 -5.37 1.29 -17.80
N LEU A 264 -4.42 0.72 -17.06
CA LEU A 264 -3.04 1.19 -16.95
C LEU A 264 -2.06 0.13 -17.43
N TRP A 265 -0.98 0.54 -18.06
CA TRP A 265 0.15 -0.33 -18.39
C TRP A 265 1.43 0.48 -18.53
N CYS A 266 2.57 -0.22 -18.59
CA CYS A 266 3.87 0.38 -18.84
C CYS A 266 4.39 -0.03 -20.23
N ASP A 267 5.26 0.80 -20.78
CA ASP A 267 6.04 0.49 -21.99
C ASP A 267 5.19 -0.13 -23.09
N ASP A 268 5.63 -1.27 -23.63
CA ASP A 268 4.96 -2.04 -24.65
C ASP A 268 4.20 -3.27 -24.09
N ASP A 269 3.85 -3.28 -22.79
CA ASP A 269 3.19 -4.42 -22.13
C ASP A 269 1.92 -4.87 -22.88
N VAL A 270 1.08 -3.93 -23.32
CA VAL A 270 -0.16 -4.21 -24.07
C VAL A 270 0.15 -4.71 -25.49
N GLN A 271 1.17 -4.17 -26.15
CA GLN A 271 1.58 -4.59 -27.48
C GLN A 271 2.16 -6.01 -27.44
N THR A 272 2.95 -6.32 -26.41
CA THR A 272 3.49 -7.65 -26.14
C THR A 272 2.36 -8.63 -25.85
N ALA A 273 1.39 -8.26 -25.01
CA ALA A 273 0.19 -9.07 -24.76
C ALA A 273 -0.56 -9.40 -26.06
N ARG A 274 -0.71 -8.43 -26.97
CA ARG A 274 -1.36 -8.65 -28.27
C ARG A 274 -0.59 -9.60 -29.18
N LYS A 275 0.74 -9.53 -29.19
CA LYS A 275 1.58 -10.40 -30.03
C LYS A 275 1.67 -11.83 -29.49
N SER A 276 1.57 -12.01 -28.18
CA SER A 276 1.76 -13.29 -27.50
C SER A 276 0.45 -14.01 -27.17
N MET A 277 -0.64 -13.72 -27.90
CA MET A 277 -1.91 -14.42 -27.74
C MET A 277 -1.81 -15.90 -28.20
N PRO A 278 -2.51 -16.84 -27.55
CA PRO A 278 -3.38 -16.64 -26.38
C PRO A 278 -2.59 -16.56 -25.07
N TRP A 279 -3.10 -15.80 -24.10
CA TRP A 279 -2.51 -15.66 -22.76
C TRP A 279 -3.59 -15.77 -21.67
N ILE A 280 -3.13 -15.97 -20.42
CA ILE A 280 -3.99 -15.99 -19.23
C ILE A 280 -3.75 -14.74 -18.38
N GLY A 281 -4.78 -13.91 -18.21
CA GLY A 281 -4.75 -12.74 -17.34
C GLY A 281 -5.05 -13.11 -15.89
N VAL A 282 -4.19 -12.71 -14.97
CA VAL A 282 -4.27 -13.06 -13.54
C VAL A 282 -4.61 -11.79 -12.76
N GLY A 283 -5.89 -11.56 -12.47
CA GLY A 283 -6.35 -10.25 -11.98
C GLY A 283 -7.02 -10.25 -10.60
N PRO A 284 -6.27 -10.36 -9.49
CA PRO A 284 -6.76 -9.99 -8.16
C PRO A 284 -6.83 -8.47 -7.96
N PRO A 285 -7.43 -7.98 -6.85
CA PRO A 285 -8.25 -8.72 -5.87
C PRO A 285 -9.71 -8.92 -6.33
N HIS A 286 -10.37 -9.98 -5.85
CA HIS A 286 -11.73 -10.35 -6.24
C HIS A 286 -12.80 -9.36 -5.73
N GLY A 287 -12.72 -8.91 -4.47
CA GLY A 287 -13.80 -8.14 -3.83
C GLY A 287 -15.11 -8.95 -3.71
N VAL A 288 -16.22 -8.32 -3.30
CA VAL A 288 -17.53 -9.01 -3.28
C VAL A 288 -17.93 -9.49 -4.68
N LEU A 289 -17.74 -8.62 -5.67
CA LEU A 289 -17.83 -8.92 -7.09
C LEU A 289 -16.58 -8.34 -7.78
N PRO A 290 -15.94 -9.07 -8.71
CA PRO A 290 -14.78 -8.57 -9.42
C PRO A 290 -15.17 -7.67 -10.58
N PHE A 291 -15.69 -6.47 -10.25
CA PHE A 291 -16.11 -5.47 -11.23
C PHE A 291 -15.00 -5.10 -12.20
N ALA A 292 -13.75 -5.00 -11.73
CA ALA A 292 -12.62 -4.75 -12.59
C ALA A 292 -12.50 -5.81 -13.69
N ASN A 293 -12.47 -7.09 -13.32
CA ASN A 293 -12.33 -8.19 -14.30
C ASN A 293 -13.56 -8.31 -15.19
N MET A 294 -14.76 -8.08 -14.64
CA MET A 294 -16.00 -8.10 -15.40
C MET A 294 -16.03 -6.99 -16.46
N LEU A 295 -15.66 -5.75 -16.11
CA LEU A 295 -15.54 -4.62 -17.04
C LEU A 295 -14.31 -4.73 -17.95
N GLY A 296 -13.30 -5.47 -17.52
CA GLY A 296 -12.14 -5.86 -18.31
C GLY A 296 -12.52 -6.66 -19.56
N ILE A 297 -13.58 -7.46 -19.52
CA ILE A 297 -14.01 -8.26 -20.68
C ILE A 297 -14.39 -7.37 -21.88
N PRO A 298 -15.38 -6.47 -21.78
CA PRO A 298 -15.67 -5.54 -22.87
C PRO A 298 -14.51 -4.60 -23.14
N ALA A 299 -13.78 -4.13 -22.12
CA ALA A 299 -12.65 -3.23 -22.34
C ALA A 299 -11.56 -3.86 -23.22
N ILE A 300 -11.13 -5.09 -22.94
CA ILE A 300 -10.07 -5.78 -23.69
C ILE A 300 -10.55 -6.15 -25.10
N ASN A 301 -11.76 -6.71 -25.24
CA ASN A 301 -12.31 -7.07 -26.55
C ASN A 301 -12.49 -5.83 -27.43
N GLU A 302 -13.09 -4.77 -26.89
CA GLU A 302 -13.49 -3.62 -27.70
C GLU A 302 -12.37 -2.58 -27.88
N THR A 303 -11.36 -2.51 -27.01
CA THR A 303 -10.27 -1.51 -27.13
C THR A 303 -8.93 -2.11 -27.54
N LEU A 304 -8.58 -3.30 -27.04
CA LEU A 304 -7.30 -3.96 -27.35
C LEU A 304 -7.41 -4.95 -28.52
N GLY A 305 -8.64 -5.36 -28.87
CA GLY A 305 -8.94 -6.34 -29.92
C GLY A 305 -8.35 -7.72 -29.66
N CYS A 306 -8.17 -8.08 -28.39
CA CYS A 306 -7.81 -9.45 -28.02
C CYS A 306 -9.10 -10.24 -27.80
N PRO A 307 -9.31 -11.40 -28.45
CA PRO A 307 -10.48 -12.25 -28.18
C PRO A 307 -10.38 -12.76 -26.75
N PHE A 308 -11.12 -12.17 -25.83
CA PHE A 308 -10.93 -12.37 -24.39
C PHE A 308 -12.22 -12.83 -23.72
N VAL A 309 -12.11 -13.83 -22.83
CA VAL A 309 -13.24 -14.34 -22.03
C VAL A 309 -12.88 -14.35 -20.54
N GLY A 310 -13.86 -14.08 -19.69
CA GLY A 310 -13.72 -14.25 -18.24
C GLY A 310 -13.90 -15.70 -17.82
N ALA A 311 -13.14 -16.17 -16.83
CA ALA A 311 -13.36 -17.45 -16.17
C ALA A 311 -14.06 -17.22 -14.82
N ALA A 312 -15.29 -17.73 -14.68
CA ALA A 312 -16.12 -17.54 -13.49
C ALA A 312 -16.51 -18.87 -12.84
N ALA A 313 -16.84 -18.84 -11.55
CA ALA A 313 -17.25 -20.04 -10.81
C ALA A 313 -18.57 -20.61 -11.36
N ASN A 314 -18.67 -21.94 -11.42
CA ASN A 314 -19.85 -22.65 -11.94
C ASN A 314 -21.18 -22.24 -11.29
N VAL A 315 -21.16 -21.90 -10.00
CA VAL A 315 -22.36 -21.46 -9.29
C VAL A 315 -22.94 -20.18 -9.88
N VAL A 316 -22.09 -19.26 -10.36
CA VAL A 316 -22.50 -17.96 -10.91
C VAL A 316 -23.38 -18.14 -12.15
N PHE A 317 -23.11 -19.13 -12.99
CA PHE A 317 -23.93 -19.45 -14.17
C PHE A 317 -25.34 -19.95 -13.83
N LYS A 318 -25.54 -20.44 -12.61
CA LYS A 318 -26.80 -21.04 -12.14
C LYS A 318 -27.57 -20.14 -11.18
N THR A 319 -26.96 -19.11 -10.62
CA THR A 319 -27.61 -18.19 -9.68
C THR A 319 -28.42 -17.13 -10.44
N PRO A 320 -29.76 -17.10 -10.34
CA PRO A 320 -30.59 -16.06 -10.96
C PRO A 320 -30.18 -14.65 -10.52
N GLY A 321 -30.28 -13.67 -11.42
CA GLY A 321 -29.74 -12.33 -11.19
C GLY A 321 -28.23 -12.29 -11.50
N LEU A 322 -27.41 -13.00 -10.72
CA LEU A 322 -25.96 -12.93 -10.85
C LEU A 322 -25.45 -13.46 -12.20
N ARG A 323 -26.09 -14.51 -12.73
CA ARG A 323 -25.75 -15.11 -14.03
C ARG A 323 -25.86 -14.16 -15.22
N TYR A 324 -26.65 -13.08 -15.12
CA TYR A 324 -26.78 -12.11 -16.23
C TYR A 324 -25.45 -11.43 -16.55
N LEU A 325 -24.55 -11.32 -15.57
CA LEU A 325 -23.20 -10.78 -15.76
C LEU A 325 -22.34 -11.66 -16.68
N MET A 326 -22.66 -12.95 -16.81
CA MET A 326 -21.94 -13.88 -17.69
C MET A 326 -22.20 -13.61 -19.18
N SER A 327 -23.24 -12.82 -19.50
CA SER A 327 -23.60 -12.44 -20.87
C SER A 327 -22.51 -11.60 -21.57
N TYR A 328 -21.59 -11.01 -20.82
CA TYR A 328 -20.40 -10.33 -21.36
C TYR A 328 -19.38 -11.28 -21.98
N GLY A 329 -19.53 -12.60 -21.82
CA GLY A 329 -18.63 -13.59 -22.42
C GLY A 329 -17.74 -14.27 -21.39
N CYS A 330 -18.34 -15.11 -20.55
CA CYS A 330 -17.64 -15.90 -19.56
C CYS A 330 -17.69 -17.40 -19.86
N VAL A 331 -16.61 -18.09 -19.56
CA VAL A 331 -16.52 -19.55 -19.45
C VAL A 331 -16.42 -19.96 -17.99
N THR A 332 -16.61 -21.26 -17.72
CA THR A 332 -16.41 -21.78 -16.37
C THR A 332 -14.92 -21.75 -16.02
N ALA A 333 -14.60 -21.56 -14.74
CA ALA A 333 -13.24 -21.66 -14.22
C ALA A 333 -12.71 -23.10 -14.11
N ASP A 334 -13.36 -24.06 -14.78
CA ASP A 334 -12.89 -25.43 -14.86
C ASP A 334 -11.76 -25.55 -15.89
N ARG A 335 -10.76 -26.38 -15.56
CA ARG A 335 -9.58 -26.61 -16.42
C ARG A 335 -9.97 -26.94 -17.86
N LYS A 336 -10.97 -27.79 -18.06
CA LYS A 336 -11.41 -28.25 -19.38
C LYS A 336 -11.89 -27.10 -20.25
N ASP A 337 -12.70 -26.20 -19.69
CA ASP A 337 -13.28 -25.09 -20.43
C ASP A 337 -12.26 -23.98 -20.70
N MET A 338 -11.36 -23.72 -19.74
CA MET A 338 -10.23 -22.82 -19.97
C MET A 338 -9.29 -23.33 -21.07
N VAL A 339 -8.89 -24.60 -21.05
CA VAL A 339 -8.06 -25.21 -22.10
C VAL A 339 -8.77 -25.16 -23.45
N LYS A 340 -10.08 -25.40 -23.48
CA LYS A 340 -10.89 -25.31 -24.70
C LYS A 340 -10.94 -23.88 -25.25
N ALA A 341 -11.06 -22.87 -24.38
CA ALA A 341 -11.04 -21.46 -24.80
C ALA A 341 -9.65 -21.06 -25.34
N LEU A 342 -8.58 -21.42 -24.63
CA LEU A 342 -7.20 -21.20 -25.07
C LEU A 342 -6.91 -21.90 -26.42
N GLY A 343 -7.37 -23.14 -26.59
CA GLY A 343 -7.24 -23.89 -27.85
C GLY A 343 -8.01 -23.29 -29.04
N ARG A 344 -8.97 -22.38 -28.79
CA ARG A 344 -9.65 -21.58 -29.82
C ARG A 344 -8.94 -20.27 -30.12
N GLY A 345 -7.76 -20.04 -29.54
CA GLY A 345 -7.01 -18.79 -29.66
C GLY A 345 -7.54 -17.65 -28.80
N GLN A 346 -8.44 -17.94 -27.84
CA GLN A 346 -8.98 -16.92 -26.94
C GLN A 346 -8.06 -16.73 -25.74
N CYS A 347 -7.93 -15.51 -25.27
CA CYS A 347 -7.29 -15.16 -24.00
C CYS A 347 -8.29 -15.34 -22.84
N VAL A 348 -7.80 -15.74 -21.67
CA VAL A 348 -8.68 -16.07 -20.52
C VAL A 348 -8.29 -15.25 -19.30
N GLY A 349 -9.24 -14.53 -18.71
CA GLY A 349 -9.05 -13.83 -17.43
C GLY A 349 -9.51 -14.66 -16.25
N ILE A 350 -8.67 -14.86 -15.24
CA ILE A 350 -9.03 -15.61 -14.02
C ILE A 350 -8.64 -14.84 -12.74
N LEU A 351 -9.42 -15.08 -11.69
CA LEU A 351 -9.16 -14.56 -10.34
C LEU A 351 -8.70 -15.69 -9.41
N PRO A 352 -7.39 -15.82 -9.15
CA PRO A 352 -6.86 -16.95 -8.39
C PRO A 352 -7.17 -16.88 -6.89
N ASP A 353 -7.51 -15.71 -6.34
CA ASP A 353 -7.85 -15.50 -4.92
C ASP A 353 -9.28 -15.94 -4.57
N GLY A 354 -10.20 -15.93 -5.53
CA GLY A 354 -11.54 -16.50 -5.46
C GLY A 354 -12.32 -16.14 -4.20
N VAL A 355 -13.19 -17.06 -3.75
CA VAL A 355 -14.04 -16.87 -2.55
C VAL A 355 -13.23 -16.56 -1.29
N ALA A 356 -12.03 -17.14 -1.14
CA ALA A 356 -11.18 -16.90 0.03
C ALA A 356 -10.64 -15.46 0.08
N GLY A 357 -10.41 -14.82 -1.07
CA GLY A 357 -10.01 -13.42 -1.14
C GLY A 357 -11.10 -12.49 -0.58
N ILE A 358 -12.37 -12.89 -0.70
CA ILE A 358 -13.51 -12.13 -0.21
C ILE A 358 -13.50 -12.07 1.33
N PHE A 359 -13.45 -13.23 2.00
CA PHE A 359 -13.49 -13.31 3.46
C PHE A 359 -12.25 -12.74 4.16
N ARG A 360 -11.12 -12.63 3.46
CA ARG A 360 -9.86 -12.12 4.02
C ARG A 360 -9.66 -10.63 3.81
N THR A 361 -10.44 -10.00 2.94
CA THR A 361 -10.37 -8.56 2.68
C THR A 361 -11.31 -7.80 3.62
N ASN A 362 -10.85 -6.68 4.17
CA ASN A 362 -11.69 -5.78 4.95
C ASN A 362 -11.41 -4.31 4.59
N LYS A 363 -12.21 -3.38 5.14
CA LYS A 363 -12.13 -1.93 4.85
C LYS A 363 -10.75 -1.30 5.10
N HIS A 364 -9.88 -1.99 5.83
CA HIS A 364 -8.57 -1.50 6.27
C HIS A 364 -7.43 -2.44 5.85
N ARG A 365 -7.70 -3.49 5.07
CA ARG A 365 -6.66 -4.41 4.59
C ARG A 365 -7.16 -5.16 3.36
N GLU A 366 -6.51 -4.92 2.23
CA GLU A 366 -6.72 -5.68 1.00
C GLU A 366 -5.78 -6.89 0.98
N LEU A 367 -6.33 -8.10 0.86
CA LEU A 367 -5.57 -9.34 0.89
C LEU A 367 -5.88 -10.23 -0.32
N VAL A 368 -4.84 -10.57 -1.07
CA VAL A 368 -4.92 -11.51 -2.20
C VAL A 368 -4.63 -12.94 -1.71
N ALA A 369 -5.66 -13.78 -1.66
CA ALA A 369 -5.56 -15.14 -1.12
C ALA A 369 -5.08 -16.17 -2.17
N MET A 370 -3.82 -16.09 -2.60
CA MET A 370 -3.28 -16.95 -3.68
C MET A 370 -2.05 -17.80 -3.30
N LYS A 371 -1.48 -17.63 -2.09
CA LYS A 371 -0.21 -18.27 -1.67
C LYS A 371 -0.19 -19.79 -1.86
N ASP A 372 -1.29 -20.47 -1.52
CA ASP A 372 -1.35 -21.94 -1.57
C ASP A 372 -1.99 -22.47 -2.87
N ARG A 373 -2.37 -21.57 -3.80
CA ARG A 373 -3.15 -21.89 -5.00
C ARG A 373 -2.29 -22.02 -6.25
N LYS A 374 -1.62 -23.16 -6.35
CA LYS A 374 -0.66 -23.48 -7.42
C LYS A 374 -1.29 -24.07 -8.71
N GLY A 375 -2.61 -24.24 -8.72
CA GLY A 375 -3.32 -24.86 -9.85
C GLY A 375 -3.20 -24.10 -11.17
N LEU A 376 -3.11 -22.77 -11.11
CA LEU A 376 -2.93 -21.91 -12.27
C LEU A 376 -1.54 -22.08 -12.91
N ALA A 377 -0.48 -22.06 -12.09
CA ALA A 377 0.89 -22.29 -12.57
C ALA A 377 1.02 -23.68 -13.23
N ARG A 378 0.43 -24.72 -12.61
CA ARG A 378 0.38 -26.06 -13.20
C ARG A 378 -0.35 -26.08 -14.56
N LEU A 379 -1.46 -25.35 -14.70
CA LEU A 379 -2.18 -25.25 -15.96
C LEU A 379 -1.33 -24.57 -17.03
N ALA A 380 -0.76 -23.40 -16.71
CA ALA A 380 0.06 -22.62 -17.64
C ALA A 380 1.28 -23.40 -18.13
N LEU A 381 1.98 -24.12 -17.25
CA LEU A 381 3.11 -24.98 -17.64
C LEU A 381 2.67 -26.10 -18.60
N ARG A 382 1.54 -26.76 -18.33
CA ARG A 382 1.05 -27.83 -19.20
C ARG A 382 0.66 -27.35 -20.59
N THR A 383 0.10 -26.15 -20.68
CA THR A 383 -0.35 -25.58 -21.95
C THR A 383 0.70 -24.72 -22.64
N GLY A 384 1.82 -24.39 -21.96
CA GLY A 384 2.81 -23.42 -22.45
C GLY A 384 2.21 -22.03 -22.63
N THR A 385 1.17 -21.68 -21.88
CA THR A 385 0.42 -20.44 -22.09
C THR A 385 1.04 -19.30 -21.27
N PRO A 386 1.42 -18.19 -21.91
CA PRO A 386 1.92 -17.01 -21.20
C PRO A 386 0.91 -16.44 -20.20
N LEU A 387 1.42 -15.81 -19.15
CA LEU A 387 0.61 -15.22 -18.08
C LEU A 387 0.79 -13.70 -18.05
N ILE A 388 -0.27 -12.95 -17.78
CA ILE A 388 -0.22 -11.50 -17.59
C ILE A 388 -0.65 -11.19 -16.15
N PRO A 389 0.25 -10.70 -15.29
CA PRO A 389 -0.11 -10.27 -13.94
C PRO A 389 -0.89 -8.95 -14.02
N VAL A 390 -2.05 -8.91 -13.36
CA VAL A 390 -2.95 -7.75 -13.34
C VAL A 390 -3.25 -7.38 -11.89
N TYR A 391 -3.42 -6.10 -11.60
CA TYR A 391 -3.92 -5.64 -10.30
C TYR A 391 -5.13 -4.69 -10.46
N SER A 392 -6.19 -4.97 -9.71
CA SER A 392 -7.48 -4.27 -9.80
C SER A 392 -7.67 -3.29 -8.64
N PHE A 393 -7.14 -2.07 -8.77
CA PHE A 393 -7.26 -1.02 -7.76
C PHE A 393 -8.71 -0.57 -7.55
N GLY A 394 -9.10 -0.36 -6.29
CA GLY A 394 -10.41 0.16 -5.89
C GLY A 394 -11.56 -0.86 -5.97
N ASN A 395 -11.32 -2.05 -6.53
CA ASN A 395 -12.34 -3.07 -6.75
C ASN A 395 -13.01 -3.56 -5.44
N THR A 396 -12.23 -3.72 -4.37
CA THR A 396 -12.74 -4.20 -3.07
C THR A 396 -13.59 -3.17 -2.33
N ALA A 397 -13.48 -1.89 -2.68
CA ALA A 397 -14.23 -0.79 -2.07
C ALA A 397 -15.66 -0.68 -2.61
N ALA A 398 -16.02 -1.44 -3.65
CA ALA A 398 -17.34 -1.37 -4.29
C ALA A 398 -18.50 -1.83 -3.37
N PHE A 399 -18.22 -2.61 -2.33
CA PHE A 399 -19.21 -3.06 -1.35
C PHE A 399 -18.64 -3.08 0.07
N SER A 400 -19.51 -2.87 1.06
CA SER A 400 -19.26 -3.24 2.44
C SER A 400 -19.73 -4.69 2.65
N CYS A 401 -19.04 -5.43 3.51
CA CYS A 401 -19.33 -6.81 3.81
C CYS A 401 -19.26 -7.07 5.32
N TRP A 402 -20.02 -8.07 5.77
CA TRP A 402 -19.97 -8.63 7.10
C TRP A 402 -19.87 -10.15 7.01
N TYR A 403 -19.03 -10.72 7.87
CA TYR A 403 -18.76 -12.15 7.95
C TYR A 403 -18.99 -12.63 9.39
N ASP A 404 -19.31 -13.90 9.56
CA ASP A 404 -19.50 -14.47 10.88
C ASP A 404 -18.16 -14.61 11.63
N ARG A 405 -18.17 -14.38 12.94
CA ARG A 405 -16.96 -14.42 13.78
C ARG A 405 -16.35 -15.82 13.89
N TRP A 406 -17.16 -16.86 13.70
CA TRP A 406 -16.78 -18.25 13.92
C TRP A 406 -16.28 -18.98 12.65
N GLY A 407 -16.25 -18.29 11.50
CA GLY A 407 -15.79 -18.84 10.23
C GLY A 407 -16.71 -19.91 9.61
N VAL A 408 -17.94 -20.03 10.11
CA VAL A 408 -18.94 -21.00 9.64
C VAL A 408 -19.37 -20.67 8.22
N LEU A 409 -19.68 -19.40 7.92
CA LEU A 409 -20.06 -18.99 6.58
C LEU A 409 -18.90 -19.14 5.60
N GLU A 410 -17.67 -18.85 6.02
CA GLU A 410 -16.49 -19.09 5.19
C GLU A 410 -16.32 -20.59 4.89
N SER A 411 -16.45 -21.45 5.90
CA SER A 411 -16.33 -22.89 5.72
C SER A 411 -17.40 -23.46 4.80
N ILE A 412 -18.66 -23.06 4.98
CA ILE A 412 -19.77 -23.45 4.09
C ILE A 412 -19.49 -22.92 2.68
N SER A 413 -19.13 -21.64 2.56
CA SER A 413 -18.90 -21.00 1.26
C SER A 413 -17.77 -21.65 0.45
N ARG A 414 -16.70 -22.07 1.13
CA ARG A 414 -15.61 -22.82 0.49
C ARG A 414 -16.05 -24.20 0.04
N LYS A 415 -16.83 -24.93 0.86
CA LYS A 415 -17.31 -26.29 0.54
C LYS A 415 -18.26 -26.30 -0.66
N VAL A 416 -19.16 -25.34 -0.73
CA VAL A 416 -20.18 -25.23 -1.79
C VAL A 416 -19.71 -24.39 -2.99
N GLN A 417 -18.49 -23.86 -2.93
CA GLN A 417 -17.92 -22.92 -3.91
C GLN A 417 -18.85 -21.73 -4.24
N ALA A 418 -19.65 -21.30 -3.26
CA ALA A 418 -20.57 -20.18 -3.37
C ALA A 418 -20.42 -19.27 -2.17
N SER A 419 -20.38 -17.98 -2.42
CA SER A 419 -20.15 -16.95 -1.41
C SER A 419 -21.42 -16.66 -0.60
N PHE A 420 -21.51 -17.18 0.62
CA PHE A 420 -22.58 -16.84 1.58
C PHE A 420 -22.05 -15.82 2.60
N PHE A 421 -22.42 -14.56 2.44
CA PHE A 421 -22.12 -13.50 3.41
C PHE A 421 -23.08 -12.32 3.19
N LEU A 422 -23.15 -11.44 4.18
CA LEU A 422 -23.94 -10.21 4.07
C LEU A 422 -23.09 -9.12 3.45
N TYR A 423 -23.61 -8.46 2.42
CA TYR A 423 -22.97 -7.32 1.79
C TYR A 423 -24.00 -6.25 1.45
N TRP A 424 -23.56 -5.01 1.44
CA TRP A 424 -24.37 -3.84 1.11
C TRP A 424 -23.50 -2.76 0.51
N GLY A 425 -24.11 -1.88 -0.26
CA GLY A 425 -23.48 -0.66 -0.76
C GLY A 425 -24.38 0.53 -0.52
N ARG A 426 -24.80 1.19 -1.61
CA ARG A 426 -25.63 2.40 -1.54
C ARG A 426 -27.00 2.11 -0.94
N CYS A 427 -27.47 3.03 -0.09
CA CYS A 427 -28.77 2.94 0.57
C CYS A 427 -28.98 1.63 1.35
N PHE A 428 -27.90 0.98 1.80
CA PHE A 428 -27.91 -0.37 2.42
C PHE A 428 -28.49 -1.48 1.53
N LEU A 429 -28.64 -1.22 0.23
CA LEU A 429 -29.06 -2.19 -0.78
C LEU A 429 -27.83 -2.88 -1.40
N PRO A 430 -28.02 -4.01 -2.11
CA PRO A 430 -26.95 -4.68 -2.87
C PRO A 430 -26.58 -3.91 -4.16
N ILE A 431 -26.50 -2.58 -4.06
CA ILE A 431 -26.09 -1.67 -5.14
C ILE A 431 -24.67 -1.20 -4.82
N PRO A 432 -23.69 -1.37 -5.71
CA PRO A 432 -22.31 -1.03 -5.42
C PRO A 432 -22.15 0.46 -5.11
N TYR A 433 -21.16 0.81 -4.29
CA TYR A 433 -20.72 2.20 -4.16
C TYR A 433 -20.11 2.69 -5.46
N ARG A 434 -20.24 3.99 -5.68
CA ARG A 434 -19.59 4.67 -6.79
C ARG A 434 -18.12 4.90 -6.45
N VAL A 435 -17.28 3.94 -6.81
CA VAL A 435 -15.83 3.94 -6.55
C VAL A 435 -15.05 3.93 -7.86
N GLN A 436 -13.82 4.44 -7.82
CA GLN A 436 -12.94 4.41 -8.97
C GLN A 436 -12.26 3.06 -9.07
N ILE A 437 -12.42 2.39 -10.21
CA ILE A 437 -11.81 1.07 -10.46
C ILE A 437 -10.78 1.21 -11.58
N THR A 438 -9.54 0.80 -11.31
CA THR A 438 -8.47 0.84 -12.30
C THR A 438 -7.78 -0.51 -12.39
N MET A 439 -7.74 -1.07 -13.60
CA MET A 439 -7.04 -2.31 -13.89
C MET A 439 -5.65 -2.00 -14.43
N ALA A 440 -4.63 -2.36 -13.66
CA ALA A 440 -3.24 -2.26 -14.08
C ALA A 440 -2.77 -3.57 -14.69
N ILE A 441 -2.21 -3.50 -15.89
CA ILE A 441 -1.71 -4.62 -16.68
C ILE A 441 -0.18 -4.61 -16.55
N GLY A 442 0.39 -5.73 -16.12
CA GLY A 442 1.83 -5.89 -15.99
C GLY A 442 2.49 -6.64 -17.13
N LYS A 443 3.80 -6.85 -16.95
CA LYS A 443 4.67 -7.51 -17.94
C LYS A 443 4.31 -8.98 -18.13
N LEU A 444 4.26 -9.40 -19.39
CA LEU A 444 4.06 -10.80 -19.78
C LEU A 444 5.11 -11.72 -19.13
N ILE A 445 4.63 -12.80 -18.53
CA ILE A 445 5.44 -13.89 -18.00
C ILE A 445 5.38 -15.02 -19.03
N GLU A 446 6.52 -15.25 -19.70
CA GLU A 446 6.67 -16.40 -20.59
C GLU A 446 6.75 -17.69 -19.80
N VAL A 447 6.09 -18.73 -20.33
CA VAL A 447 5.93 -20.03 -19.68
C VAL A 447 6.30 -21.13 -20.67
N PRO A 448 7.31 -21.97 -20.37
CA PRO A 448 7.64 -23.12 -21.21
C PRO A 448 6.54 -24.18 -21.09
N GLN A 449 6.29 -24.90 -22.19
CA GLN A 449 5.39 -26.04 -22.17
C GLN A 449 6.08 -27.27 -21.56
N VAL A 450 5.51 -27.82 -20.50
CA VAL A 450 5.99 -29.02 -19.80
C VAL A 450 4.81 -29.95 -19.54
N GLU A 451 4.81 -31.15 -20.12
CA GLU A 451 3.69 -32.09 -20.03
C GLU A 451 3.42 -32.54 -18.58
N ASN A 452 4.49 -32.89 -17.86
CA ASN A 452 4.45 -33.30 -16.46
C ASN A 452 5.33 -32.35 -15.62
N PRO A 453 4.84 -31.15 -15.27
CA PRO A 453 5.63 -30.20 -14.51
C PRO A 453 5.89 -30.70 -13.09
N THR A 454 7.14 -30.60 -12.66
CA THR A 454 7.58 -30.93 -11.30
C THR A 454 7.01 -29.92 -10.29
N THR A 455 7.02 -30.27 -9.00
CA THR A 455 6.55 -29.37 -7.94
C THR A 455 7.39 -28.09 -7.89
N GLU A 456 8.70 -28.22 -8.10
CA GLU A 456 9.67 -27.14 -8.10
C GLU A 456 9.37 -26.14 -9.23
N GLN A 457 9.12 -26.62 -10.46
CA GLN A 457 8.74 -25.78 -11.59
C GLN A 457 7.41 -25.05 -11.36
N ILE A 458 6.44 -25.74 -10.74
CA ILE A 458 5.15 -25.15 -10.39
C ILE A 458 5.34 -24.03 -9.36
N ASP A 459 6.19 -24.25 -8.37
CA ASP A 459 6.45 -23.32 -7.28
C ASP A 459 7.22 -22.09 -7.77
N GLU A 460 8.22 -22.28 -8.62
CA GLU A 460 8.98 -21.21 -9.25
C GLU A 460 8.06 -20.32 -10.11
N LEU A 461 7.24 -20.91 -10.98
CA LEU A 461 6.30 -20.13 -11.78
C LEU A 461 5.26 -19.44 -10.90
N HIS A 462 4.75 -20.10 -9.86
CA HIS A 462 3.80 -19.51 -8.92
C HIS A 462 4.39 -18.29 -8.18
N GLN A 463 5.66 -18.37 -7.76
CA GLN A 463 6.39 -17.23 -7.21
C GLN A 463 6.53 -16.09 -8.23
N ARG A 464 6.89 -16.39 -9.48
CA ARG A 464 6.95 -15.39 -10.57
C ARG A 464 5.61 -14.70 -10.81
N ILE A 465 4.49 -15.42 -10.71
CA ILE A 465 3.14 -14.83 -10.82
C ILE A 465 2.89 -13.86 -9.66
N MET A 466 3.19 -14.26 -8.41
CA MET A 466 2.98 -13.41 -7.23
C MET A 466 3.84 -12.14 -7.30
N GLU A 467 5.12 -12.29 -7.67
CA GLU A 467 6.03 -11.16 -7.82
C GLU A 467 5.62 -10.24 -8.97
N GLY A 468 5.13 -10.81 -10.08
CA GLY A 468 4.56 -10.05 -11.19
C GLY A 468 3.38 -9.18 -10.74
N ILE A 469 2.44 -9.73 -9.97
CA ILE A 469 1.28 -8.98 -9.45
C ILE A 469 1.72 -7.87 -8.49
N ARG A 470 2.68 -8.16 -7.59
CA ARG A 470 3.25 -7.18 -6.66
C ARG A 470 3.94 -6.05 -7.42
N THR A 471 4.77 -6.39 -8.40
CA THR A 471 5.44 -5.42 -9.26
C THR A 471 4.43 -4.54 -10.00
N THR A 472 3.36 -5.12 -10.56
CA THR A 472 2.27 -4.36 -11.21
C THR A 472 1.59 -3.39 -10.23
N PHE A 473 1.35 -3.82 -8.99
CA PHE A 473 0.83 -2.95 -7.94
C PHE A 473 1.80 -1.80 -7.63
N ASP A 474 3.07 -2.11 -7.38
CA ASP A 474 4.08 -1.14 -6.98
C ASP A 474 4.35 -0.09 -8.06
N ARG A 475 4.33 -0.49 -9.34
CA ARG A 475 4.47 0.42 -10.51
C ARG A 475 3.35 1.45 -10.61
N HIS A 476 2.12 1.13 -10.20
CA HIS A 476 0.95 1.98 -10.48
C HIS A 476 0.28 2.59 -9.24
N LYS A 477 0.63 2.16 -8.02
CA LYS A 477 -0.05 2.63 -6.79
C LYS A 477 0.03 4.15 -6.54
N HIS A 478 1.08 4.82 -7.02
CA HIS A 478 1.31 6.24 -6.78
C HIS A 478 0.35 7.16 -7.57
N CYS A 479 0.05 6.82 -8.82
CA CYS A 479 -0.77 7.67 -9.69
C CYS A 479 -2.29 7.57 -9.42
N ILE A 480 -2.72 6.46 -8.82
CA ILE A 480 -4.11 6.21 -8.39
C ILE A 480 -4.41 6.86 -7.03
N GLY A 481 -3.42 7.51 -6.39
CA GLY A 481 -3.61 8.16 -5.09
C GLY A 481 -3.77 7.18 -3.93
N LEU A 482 -3.32 5.93 -4.10
CA LEU A 482 -3.32 4.91 -3.05
C LEU A 482 -2.03 4.90 -2.20
N TRP A 483 -1.18 5.92 -2.36
CA TRP A 483 -0.19 6.30 -1.35
C TRP A 483 -0.90 6.94 -0.14
N GLN A 484 -1.32 6.06 0.78
CA GLN A 484 -1.56 6.22 2.24
C GLN A 484 -2.55 5.18 2.80
N ARG A 485 -2.94 4.11 2.09
CA ARG A 485 -3.81 3.07 2.69
C ARG A 485 -3.16 1.76 3.08
N HIS A 486 -2.19 1.22 2.36
CA HIS A 486 -1.62 -0.08 2.73
C HIS A 486 -0.14 -0.12 2.42
N HIS A 487 0.70 0.07 3.47
CA HIS A 487 1.84 -0.80 3.80
C HIS A 487 2.69 -0.29 4.98
N GLY A 488 2.41 0.89 5.55
CA GLY A 488 2.91 1.30 6.88
C GLY A 488 1.81 1.45 7.94
N ASP A 489 0.64 1.99 7.56
CA ASP A 489 -0.32 2.51 8.54
C ASP A 489 -1.57 1.67 8.83
N ALA A 490 -1.85 0.60 8.08
CA ALA A 490 -3.11 -0.15 8.21
C ALA A 490 -3.28 -0.83 9.60
N LYS A 491 -2.17 -1.23 10.24
CA LYS A 491 -2.18 -1.80 11.60
C LYS A 491 -2.65 -0.75 12.60
N TYR A 492 -2.12 0.47 12.48
CA TYR A 492 -2.47 1.64 13.30
C TYR A 492 -3.88 2.16 12.99
N TRP A 493 -4.31 2.18 11.72
CA TRP A 493 -5.62 2.69 11.27
C TRP A 493 -6.81 1.88 11.82
N VAL A 494 -6.70 0.54 11.85
CA VAL A 494 -7.72 -0.35 12.46
C VAL A 494 -7.78 -0.14 13.96
N GLN A 495 -6.62 0.02 14.61
CA GLN A 495 -6.49 0.13 16.05
C GLN A 495 -7.01 1.49 16.55
N ILE A 496 -6.70 2.59 15.85
CA ILE A 496 -7.21 3.96 16.10
C ILE A 496 -8.73 4.02 15.96
N ARG A 497 -9.30 3.50 14.86
CA ARG A 497 -10.77 3.47 14.65
C ARG A 497 -11.51 2.49 15.57
N SER A 498 -10.82 1.49 16.12
CA SER A 498 -11.40 0.55 17.08
C SER A 498 -11.37 1.15 18.49
N ALA A 499 -10.26 1.79 18.88
CA ALA A 499 -10.16 2.57 20.11
C ALA A 499 -11.18 3.72 20.13
N GLN A 500 -11.30 4.49 19.03
CA GLN A 500 -12.29 5.56 18.89
C GLN A 500 -13.73 5.03 19.02
N ARG A 501 -14.06 3.87 18.41
CA ARG A 501 -15.39 3.26 18.52
C ARG A 501 -15.68 2.68 19.91
N LEU A 502 -14.67 2.16 20.60
CA LEU A 502 -14.78 1.64 21.97
C LEU A 502 -14.97 2.79 22.97
N LEU A 503 -14.16 3.86 22.88
CA LEU A 503 -14.30 5.08 23.67
C LEU A 503 -15.65 5.77 23.44
N MET A 504 -16.09 5.93 22.19
CA MET A 504 -17.42 6.48 21.86
C MET A 504 -18.58 5.69 22.49
N ARG A 505 -18.45 4.36 22.61
CA ARG A 505 -19.46 3.51 23.26
C ARG A 505 -19.39 3.60 24.79
N SER A 506 -18.21 3.77 25.37
CA SER A 506 -18.02 3.95 26.82
C SER A 506 -18.56 5.28 27.35
N ILE A 507 -18.51 6.36 26.54
CA ILE A 507 -19.02 7.69 26.92
C ILE A 507 -20.57 7.71 27.03
N GLY A 508 -21.25 6.74 26.39
CA GLY A 508 -22.71 6.63 26.34
C GLY A 508 -23.35 5.52 27.21
N THR A 509 -22.58 4.54 27.70
CA THR A 509 -23.08 3.46 28.57
C THR A 509 -21.95 2.93 29.45
N GLU A 510 -22.20 2.76 30.76
CA GLU A 510 -21.30 2.08 31.71
C GLU A 510 -20.97 0.66 31.20
N LEU A 511 -19.81 0.51 30.56
CA LEU A 511 -19.29 -0.79 30.17
C LEU A 511 -17.92 -0.96 30.84
N VAL A 512 -17.86 -1.89 31.81
CA VAL A 512 -16.62 -2.32 32.47
C VAL A 512 -15.87 -3.24 31.52
N LEU A 513 -14.66 -2.85 31.10
CA LEU A 513 -13.78 -3.65 30.25
C LEU A 513 -12.94 -4.58 31.14
N ASN A 514 -12.82 -5.86 30.78
CA ASN A 514 -11.96 -6.84 31.48
C ASN A 514 -10.79 -7.25 30.58
N GLU A 515 -9.58 -7.36 31.16
CA GLU A 515 -8.30 -7.76 30.54
C GLU A 515 -8.39 -9.03 29.67
N ALA A 516 -9.35 -9.92 29.93
CA ALA A 516 -9.56 -11.13 29.14
C ALA A 516 -9.85 -10.87 27.65
N SER A 517 -10.30 -9.65 27.30
CA SER A 517 -10.63 -9.25 25.93
C SER A 517 -9.40 -8.96 25.04
N LEU A 518 -8.20 -8.86 25.64
CA LEU A 518 -6.95 -8.42 24.99
C LEU A 518 -6.06 -9.57 24.48
N ARG A 519 -6.38 -10.83 24.81
CA ARG A 519 -5.52 -11.98 24.48
C ARG A 519 -5.75 -12.49 23.05
N GLY A 520 -5.15 -11.82 22.08
CA GLY A 520 -4.92 -12.31 20.72
C GLY A 520 -3.46 -12.09 20.30
N PRO A 521 -2.84 -13.00 19.53
CA PRO A 521 -1.43 -12.88 19.19
C PRO A 521 -1.24 -11.78 18.14
N GLU A 522 -0.35 -10.81 18.42
CA GLU A 522 0.07 -9.65 17.59
C GLU A 522 -0.70 -8.32 17.72
N VAL A 523 -0.84 -7.79 18.95
CA VAL A 523 -1.24 -6.39 19.18
C VAL A 523 0.01 -5.49 19.31
N VAL A 524 0.27 -4.62 18.32
CA VAL A 524 1.40 -3.64 18.34
C VAL A 524 1.00 -2.28 18.98
N LEU A 525 -0.23 -2.14 19.46
CA LEU A 525 -0.75 -0.95 20.15
C LEU A 525 -1.35 -1.29 21.53
N GLU A 526 -0.86 -2.37 22.17
CA GLU A 526 -1.26 -2.74 23.53
C GLU A 526 -1.10 -1.58 24.54
N PRO A 527 -0.07 -0.71 24.46
CA PRO A 527 0.07 0.43 25.35
C PRO A 527 -1.03 1.47 25.19
N LEU A 528 -1.42 1.81 23.95
CA LEU A 528 -2.37 2.89 23.66
C LEU A 528 -3.83 2.48 23.94
N LEU A 529 -4.12 1.18 23.85
CA LEU A 529 -5.39 0.61 24.29
C LEU A 529 -5.44 0.44 25.82
N ARG A 530 -4.32 0.14 26.49
CA ARG A 530 -4.21 0.18 27.96
C ARG A 530 -4.37 1.60 28.49
N GLU A 531 -3.70 2.59 27.90
CA GLU A 531 -3.84 4.01 28.22
C GLU A 531 -5.27 4.53 28.01
N ALA A 532 -5.98 4.06 26.97
CA ALA A 532 -7.39 4.40 26.76
C ALA A 532 -8.32 3.81 27.84
N ILE A 533 -7.98 2.64 28.39
CA ILE A 533 -8.69 1.99 29.49
C ILE A 533 -8.35 2.66 30.82
N ASP A 534 -7.06 2.95 31.07
CA ASP A 534 -6.59 3.66 32.26
C ASP A 534 -7.16 5.09 32.31
N ALA A 535 -7.27 5.77 31.15
CA ALA A 535 -7.93 7.07 31.04
C ALA A 535 -9.46 7.00 31.27
N GLN A 536 -10.10 5.88 30.92
CA GLN A 536 -11.51 5.63 31.20
C GLN A 536 -11.75 5.34 32.69
N GLU A 537 -10.84 4.62 33.36
CA GLU A 537 -10.88 4.36 34.80
C GLU A 537 -10.53 5.61 35.62
N ALA A 538 -9.74 6.55 35.08
CA ALA A 538 -9.33 7.77 35.77
C ALA A 538 -10.38 8.92 35.73
N ASP A 539 -10.97 9.26 34.56
CA ASP A 539 -12.00 10.31 34.42
C ASP A 539 -12.64 10.37 33.01
N ARG A 540 -13.94 10.67 32.94
CA ARG A 540 -14.73 10.87 31.71
C ARG A 540 -14.17 11.97 30.80
N MET A 541 -13.49 12.97 31.36
CA MET A 541 -12.90 14.06 30.57
C MET A 541 -11.61 13.64 29.86
N SER A 542 -10.81 12.74 30.44
CA SER A 542 -9.63 12.14 29.81
C SER A 542 -10.00 11.29 28.60
N ALA A 543 -11.11 10.55 28.70
CA ALA A 543 -11.71 9.82 27.58
C ALA A 543 -12.15 10.74 26.43
N ILE A 544 -12.76 11.89 26.73
CA ILE A 544 -13.17 12.90 25.74
C ILE A 544 -11.94 13.55 25.08
N THR A 545 -10.89 13.83 25.85
CA THR A 545 -9.64 14.40 25.34
C THR A 545 -8.91 13.42 24.41
N MET A 546 -8.81 12.14 24.77
CA MET A 546 -8.28 11.10 23.88
C MET A 546 -9.12 10.95 22.62
N LEU A 547 -10.44 11.08 22.74
CA LEU A 547 -11.32 11.10 21.57
C LEU A 547 -11.04 12.30 20.66
N GLY A 548 -10.80 13.48 21.24
CA GLY A 548 -10.42 14.70 20.52
C GLY A 548 -9.10 14.57 19.77
N ILE A 549 -8.07 14.00 20.42
CA ILE A 549 -6.76 13.72 19.82
C ILE A 549 -6.90 12.74 18.65
N LEU A 550 -7.65 11.65 18.85
CA LEU A 550 -7.94 10.69 17.78
C LEU A 550 -8.74 11.32 16.63
N ASN A 551 -9.66 12.25 16.93
CA ASN A 551 -10.46 12.95 15.92
C ASN A 551 -9.63 13.96 15.13
N GLU A 552 -8.70 14.67 15.78
CA GLU A 552 -7.80 15.61 15.13
C GLU A 552 -6.74 14.90 14.27
N LEU A 553 -6.22 13.75 14.72
CA LEU A 553 -5.39 12.86 13.90
C LEU A 553 -6.13 12.38 12.65
N VAL A 554 -7.39 11.94 12.80
CA VAL A 554 -8.24 11.56 11.66
C VAL A 554 -8.50 12.75 10.74
N THR A 555 -8.73 13.95 11.29
CA THR A 555 -9.06 15.16 10.51
C THR A 555 -7.85 15.75 9.78
N ARG A 556 -6.65 15.74 10.38
CA ARG A 556 -5.41 16.17 9.71
C ARG A 556 -5.02 15.21 8.59
N LEU A 557 -5.23 13.91 8.78
CA LEU A 557 -4.99 12.89 7.76
C LEU A 557 -6.05 12.91 6.65
N ASP A 558 -7.30 13.30 6.94
CA ASP A 558 -8.34 13.53 5.92
C ASP A 558 -8.24 14.93 5.25
N GLY A 559 -7.62 15.91 5.91
CA GLY A 559 -7.52 17.32 5.49
C GLY A 559 -6.42 17.65 4.47
N GLU A 560 -5.37 16.83 4.34
CA GLU A 560 -4.37 16.93 3.26
C GLU A 560 -4.96 16.67 1.85
N ALA A 561 -6.26 16.41 1.75
CA ALA A 561 -6.99 16.23 0.49
C ALA A 561 -7.64 17.51 -0.08
N LEU A 562 -7.61 18.66 0.62
CA LEU A 562 -8.45 19.81 0.26
C LEU A 562 -7.76 21.13 -0.12
N ASP A 563 -6.42 21.23 -0.14
CA ASP A 563 -5.77 22.49 -0.53
C ASP A 563 -4.43 22.31 -1.27
N GLN A 564 -4.49 21.93 -2.56
CA GLN A 564 -3.34 21.97 -3.49
C GLN A 564 -3.54 22.93 -4.67
N HIS A 565 -4.46 23.88 -4.56
CA HIS A 565 -4.54 25.01 -5.47
C HIS A 565 -4.08 26.26 -4.73
N HIS A 566 -2.77 26.52 -4.66
CA HIS A 566 -2.19 27.89 -4.64
C HIS A 566 -0.64 27.97 -4.67
N PHE A 567 0.12 26.89 -4.77
CA PHE A 567 1.57 26.96 -4.99
C PHE A 567 1.94 26.47 -6.40
N ARG A 568 1.81 27.37 -7.39
CA ARG A 568 2.42 27.19 -8.70
C ARG A 568 3.86 27.71 -8.65
N GLY A 569 4.81 26.84 -9.01
CA GLY A 569 6.10 27.25 -9.52
C GLY A 569 7.30 26.91 -8.65
N GLN A 570 7.61 25.62 -8.48
CA GLN A 570 8.96 25.05 -8.62
C GLN A 570 8.84 23.51 -8.55
N PRO A 571 9.64 22.75 -9.32
CA PRO A 571 9.54 21.30 -9.39
C PRO A 571 9.94 20.70 -8.04
N VAL A 572 9.11 19.80 -7.51
CA VAL A 572 9.49 18.94 -6.38
C VAL A 572 10.48 17.93 -6.94
N ALA A 573 11.76 18.30 -6.94
CA ALA A 573 12.86 17.37 -7.17
C ALA A 573 12.77 16.23 -6.15
N GLU A 574 13.19 15.04 -6.59
CA GLU A 574 13.40 13.87 -5.74
C GLU A 574 14.01 14.30 -4.39
N PHE A 575 13.35 13.99 -3.28
CA PHE A 575 13.88 14.27 -1.95
C PHE A 575 15.04 13.32 -1.65
N GLU A 576 16.22 13.65 -2.20
CA GLU A 576 17.49 13.23 -1.65
C GLU A 576 17.57 13.77 -0.22
N THR A 577 17.40 12.90 0.77
CA THR A 577 17.87 13.20 2.13
C THR A 577 19.33 13.62 2.00
N MET A 578 19.71 14.84 2.41
CA MET A 578 21.14 15.17 2.56
C MET A 578 21.75 14.11 3.50
N PRO A 579 22.59 13.19 2.99
CA PRO A 579 23.17 12.18 3.86
C PRO A 579 24.16 12.88 4.79
N LEU A 580 24.11 12.55 6.09
CA LEU A 580 25.22 12.89 6.99
C LEU A 580 26.50 12.32 6.36
N ARG A 581 27.52 13.16 6.24
CA ARG A 581 28.77 12.79 5.59
C ARG A 581 29.67 12.01 6.54
N ALA A 582 29.59 12.27 7.85
CA ALA A 582 30.44 11.58 8.82
C ALA A 582 29.93 11.51 10.28
N GLY A 583 29.06 12.41 10.74
CA GLY A 583 28.56 12.40 12.12
C GLY A 583 27.52 11.30 12.39
N THR A 584 27.25 11.04 13.66
CA THR A 584 26.37 9.94 14.11
C THR A 584 25.21 10.44 14.94
N VAL A 585 24.00 9.98 14.64
CA VAL A 585 22.78 10.21 15.43
C VAL A 585 22.50 8.96 16.26
N THR A 586 22.27 9.15 17.56
CA THR A 586 22.07 8.07 18.53
C THR A 586 20.90 8.36 19.45
N GLU A 587 20.25 7.31 19.92
CA GLU A 587 19.13 7.35 20.85
C GLU A 587 19.58 7.02 22.27
N HIS A 588 19.08 7.81 23.22
CA HIS A 588 19.39 7.64 24.63
C HIS A 588 18.14 7.88 25.48
N GLN A 589 18.17 7.35 26.69
CA GLN A 589 17.15 7.56 27.70
C GLN A 589 17.84 7.98 28.99
N THR A 590 17.31 9.01 29.65
CA THR A 590 17.82 9.43 30.95
C THR A 590 17.47 8.43 32.05
N GLU A 591 18.16 8.50 33.19
CA GLU A 591 17.84 7.73 34.40
C GLU A 591 16.38 7.90 34.85
N SER A 592 15.78 9.08 34.61
CA SER A 592 14.38 9.35 34.97
C SER A 592 13.38 8.86 33.91
N GLY A 593 13.86 8.33 32.78
CA GLY A 593 13.06 7.76 31.70
C GLY A 593 12.83 8.68 30.50
N THR A 594 13.34 9.91 30.51
CA THR A 594 13.17 10.87 29.41
C THR A 594 14.01 10.47 28.19
N TRP A 595 13.37 10.23 27.05
CA TRP A 595 14.07 9.95 25.80
C TRP A 595 14.69 11.20 25.19
N TYR A 596 15.87 11.08 24.60
CA TYR A 596 16.48 12.14 23.79
C TYR A 596 17.32 11.57 22.65
N CYS A 597 17.41 12.35 21.58
CA CYS A 597 18.26 12.08 20.43
C CYS A 597 19.55 12.92 20.55
N LEU A 598 20.70 12.29 20.31
CA LEU A 598 22.02 12.93 20.34
C LEU A 598 22.71 12.76 18.99
N TYR A 599 22.97 13.87 18.31
CA TYR A 599 23.90 13.94 17.20
C TYR A 599 25.30 14.28 17.72
N THR A 600 26.28 13.47 17.33
CA THR A 600 27.71 13.68 17.60
C THR A 600 28.42 14.04 16.29
N PRO A 601 29.04 15.24 16.21
CA PRO A 601 29.78 15.65 15.02
C PRO A 601 31.05 14.81 14.85
N PRO A 602 31.57 14.69 13.62
CA PRO A 602 32.76 13.90 13.33
C PRO A 602 34.07 14.51 13.87
N ALA A 603 34.06 15.79 14.23
CA ALA A 603 35.17 16.48 14.85
C ALA A 603 34.79 16.89 16.29
N PRO A 604 35.75 16.93 17.23
CA PRO A 604 35.49 17.38 18.60
C PRO A 604 34.82 18.76 18.63
N SER A 605 33.81 18.91 19.49
CA SER A 605 33.11 20.17 19.72
C SER A 605 32.88 20.38 21.21
N ALA A 606 33.02 21.63 21.65
CA ALA A 606 32.57 22.08 22.97
C ALA A 606 31.23 22.85 22.90
N CYS A 607 30.57 22.85 21.75
CA CYS A 607 29.31 23.55 21.52
C CYS A 607 28.15 22.55 21.45
N VAL A 608 27.09 22.81 22.21
CA VAL A 608 25.87 22.00 22.25
C VAL A 608 24.67 22.85 21.85
N LEU A 609 23.90 22.36 20.89
CA LEU A 609 22.64 22.93 20.44
C LEU A 609 21.47 22.06 20.93
N TYR A 610 20.71 22.59 21.89
CA TYR A 610 19.47 21.96 22.34
C TYR A 610 18.35 22.25 21.34
N HIS A 611 17.70 21.21 20.82
CA HIS A 611 16.62 21.31 19.84
C HIS A 611 15.30 20.82 20.42
N LEU A 612 14.32 21.71 20.51
CA LEU A 612 12.98 21.39 21.01
C LEU A 612 12.00 21.19 19.84
N HIS A 613 11.32 20.05 19.84
CA HIS A 613 10.42 19.65 18.75
C HIS A 613 9.01 20.26 18.83
N GLY A 614 8.27 20.15 17.73
CA GLY A 614 6.89 20.65 17.58
C GLY A 614 5.79 19.85 18.29
N LEU A 615 4.55 20.33 18.18
CA LEU A 615 3.36 19.72 18.78
C LEU A 615 3.00 18.40 18.09
N GLY A 616 2.74 17.35 18.87
CA GLY A 616 2.23 16.08 18.33
C GLY A 616 3.29 15.16 17.71
N GLU A 617 4.56 15.56 17.75
CA GLU A 617 5.64 14.80 17.13
C GLU A 617 5.83 13.43 17.82
N ILE A 618 6.10 12.41 17.00
CA ILE A 618 6.60 11.13 17.49
C ILE A 618 8.12 11.15 17.46
N PHE A 619 8.75 10.41 18.37
CA PHE A 619 10.20 10.42 18.55
C PHE A 619 11.00 10.18 17.26
N ALA A 620 10.50 9.35 16.34
CA ALA A 620 11.12 9.12 15.03
C ALA A 620 11.14 10.33 14.08
N PHE A 621 10.28 11.34 14.26
CA PHE A 621 10.34 12.60 13.51
C PHE A 621 11.33 13.58 14.11
N VAL A 622 11.54 13.56 15.43
CA VAL A 622 12.60 14.34 16.10
C VAL A 622 13.97 14.00 15.51
N TRP A 623 14.20 12.73 15.14
CA TRP A 623 15.39 12.33 14.40
C TRP A 623 15.56 13.11 13.10
N LYS A 624 14.51 13.28 12.30
CA LYS A 624 14.60 14.00 11.02
C LYS A 624 14.95 15.47 11.22
N GLU A 625 14.37 16.11 12.23
CA GLU A 625 14.68 17.50 12.59
C GLU A 625 16.16 17.68 12.97
N VAL A 626 16.69 16.72 13.75
CA VAL A 626 18.13 16.65 14.08
C VAL A 626 18.97 16.42 12.82
N TYR A 627 18.57 15.50 11.95
CA TYR A 627 19.29 15.19 10.70
C TYR A 627 19.43 16.40 9.77
N TRP A 628 18.35 17.16 9.54
CA TRP A 628 18.40 18.34 8.68
C TRP A 628 19.35 19.41 9.25
N THR A 629 19.24 19.67 10.55
CA THR A 629 20.11 20.63 11.24
C THR A 629 21.58 20.18 11.21
N ALA A 630 21.84 18.89 11.49
CA ALA A 630 23.17 18.31 11.49
C ALA A 630 23.80 18.34 10.10
N ALA A 631 23.05 18.02 9.04
CA ALA A 631 23.54 18.08 7.67
C ALA A 631 23.98 19.51 7.28
N ALA A 632 23.20 20.53 7.66
CA ALA A 632 23.56 21.93 7.42
C ALA A 632 24.86 22.32 8.17
N LEU A 633 25.02 21.88 9.42
CA LEU A 633 26.22 22.13 10.22
C LEU A 633 27.47 21.42 9.67
N GLU A 634 27.33 20.16 9.23
CA GLU A 634 28.42 19.42 8.58
C GLU A 634 28.84 20.08 7.26
N GLN A 635 27.88 20.52 6.45
CA GLN A 635 28.14 21.23 5.20
C GLN A 635 28.93 22.53 5.45
N ALA A 636 28.61 23.24 6.54
CA ALA A 636 29.33 24.43 6.98
C ALA A 636 30.66 24.12 7.70
N ARG A 637 30.99 22.84 7.90
CA ARG A 637 32.16 22.37 8.68
C ARG A 637 32.20 22.96 10.09
N ARG A 638 31.04 23.08 10.73
CA ARG A 638 30.90 23.56 12.11
C ARG A 638 30.52 22.40 13.01
N PRO A 639 31.47 21.85 13.80
CA PRO A 639 31.16 20.73 14.68
C PRO A 639 30.32 21.23 15.86
N VAL A 640 29.10 20.72 16.02
CA VAL A 640 28.18 21.03 17.12
C VAL A 640 27.43 19.77 17.49
N HIS A 641 27.35 19.46 18.79
CA HIS A 641 26.47 18.41 19.27
C HIS A 641 25.02 18.89 19.23
N ILE A 642 24.08 18.08 18.73
CA ILE A 642 22.64 18.42 18.80
C ILE A 642 21.98 17.47 19.78
N VAL A 643 21.27 18.05 20.74
CA VAL A 643 20.55 17.31 21.78
C VAL A 643 19.07 17.64 21.63
N ALA A 644 18.26 16.64 21.28
CA ALA A 644 16.82 16.81 21.10
C ALA A 644 16.06 15.94 22.12
N PRO A 645 15.67 16.48 23.28
CA PRO A 645 14.79 15.78 24.21
C PRO A 645 13.43 15.49 23.60
N TYR A 646 12.73 14.49 24.14
CA TYR A 646 11.38 14.12 23.73
C TYR A 646 10.35 14.52 24.79
N ASP A 647 9.31 15.26 24.36
CA ASP A 647 8.12 15.49 25.16
C ASP A 647 7.13 14.34 24.94
N GLU A 648 7.09 13.42 25.91
CA GLU A 648 6.19 12.25 25.91
C GLU A 648 4.70 12.63 25.88
N THR A 649 4.35 13.80 26.43
CA THR A 649 2.97 14.29 26.39
C THR A 649 2.60 14.85 25.03
N LYS A 650 3.60 15.24 24.22
CA LYS A 650 3.48 15.84 22.89
C LYS A 650 2.77 17.21 22.84
N PHE A 651 2.34 17.74 23.98
CA PHE A 651 1.65 19.04 24.09
C PHE A 651 2.08 19.86 25.31
N GLY A 652 3.17 19.49 25.99
CA GLY A 652 3.63 20.12 27.23
C GLY A 652 4.15 21.54 27.06
N MET A 653 4.21 22.06 25.82
CA MET A 653 4.72 23.40 25.48
C MET A 653 6.13 23.67 26.01
N TRP A 654 6.89 22.62 26.32
CA TRP A 654 8.20 22.69 26.96
C TRP A 654 8.21 23.55 28.24
N SER A 655 7.09 23.56 28.95
CA SER A 655 6.86 24.37 30.15
C SER A 655 6.59 23.50 31.38
N ASP A 656 6.60 24.12 32.56
CA ASP A 656 6.24 23.48 33.83
C ASP A 656 4.76 23.74 34.12
N GLY A 657 3.92 22.88 33.55
CA GLY A 657 2.47 22.98 33.69
C GLY A 657 1.89 22.00 34.71
N LYS A 658 0.57 21.86 34.72
CA LYS A 658 -0.13 20.92 35.60
C LYS A 658 0.11 19.46 35.23
N THR A 659 0.21 19.17 33.93
CA THR A 659 0.30 17.79 33.43
C THR A 659 1.73 17.28 33.39
N VAL A 660 2.67 18.11 32.94
CA VAL A 660 4.08 17.72 32.86
C VAL A 660 5.00 18.90 33.18
N GLN A 661 6.14 18.58 33.79
CA GLN A 661 7.21 19.50 34.16
C GLN A 661 8.32 19.47 33.10
N MET A 662 8.02 19.80 31.84
CA MET A 662 9.00 19.63 30.74
C MET A 662 10.17 20.61 30.85
N PHE A 663 9.92 21.84 31.32
CA PHE A 663 10.98 22.83 31.53
C PHE A 663 11.99 22.31 32.57
N THR A 664 11.49 21.82 33.71
CA THR A 664 12.31 21.22 34.76
C THR A 664 13.02 19.95 34.28
N ARG A 665 12.36 19.08 33.50
CA ARG A 665 12.98 17.86 32.95
C ARG A 665 14.16 18.17 32.04
N VAL A 666 14.04 19.15 31.14
CA VAL A 666 15.17 19.52 30.27
C VAL A 666 16.37 19.96 31.12
N LEU A 667 16.17 20.86 32.08
CA LEU A 667 17.26 21.45 32.86
C LEU A 667 17.87 20.51 33.91
N LYS A 668 17.05 19.72 34.60
CA LYS A 668 17.49 18.93 35.77
C LYS A 668 17.72 17.45 35.47
N ASP A 669 17.24 16.96 34.33
CA ASP A 669 17.36 15.54 33.96
C ASP A 669 18.18 15.36 32.68
N VAL A 670 17.72 15.95 31.56
CA VAL A 670 18.37 15.73 30.25
C VAL A 670 19.76 16.39 30.19
N MET A 671 19.85 17.69 30.47
CA MET A 671 21.12 18.42 30.38
C MET A 671 22.23 17.79 31.24
N PRO A 672 22.03 17.53 32.55
CA PRO A 672 23.10 16.99 33.38
C PRO A 672 23.58 15.60 32.93
N GLN A 673 22.72 14.76 32.35
CA GLN A 673 23.11 13.42 31.92
C GLN A 673 23.83 13.41 30.59
N VAL A 674 23.40 14.26 29.66
CA VAL A 674 24.08 14.46 28.38
C VAL A 674 25.48 15.00 28.61
N GLU A 675 25.59 16.04 29.44
CA GLU A 675 26.84 16.78 29.63
C GLU A 675 27.86 16.07 30.55
N ARG A 676 27.49 14.97 31.22
CA ARG A 676 28.48 14.07 31.86
C ARG A 676 29.45 13.44 30.86
N HIS A 677 29.01 13.32 29.61
CA HIS A 677 29.72 12.60 28.56
C HIS A 677 30.26 13.52 27.46
N LEU A 678 29.99 14.83 27.55
CA LEU A 678 30.39 15.84 26.58
C LEU A 678 31.18 16.96 27.27
N VAL A 679 32.19 17.50 26.59
CA VAL A 679 32.82 18.76 27.02
C VAL A 679 31.92 19.88 26.53
N VAL A 680 31.43 20.73 27.42
CA VAL A 680 30.49 21.81 27.07
C VAL A 680 31.02 23.16 27.56
N GLU A 681 31.37 24.02 26.61
CA GLU A 681 31.75 25.42 26.85
C GLU A 681 30.61 26.37 26.47
N THR A 682 29.93 26.08 25.36
CA THR A 682 28.88 26.95 24.81
C THR A 682 27.59 26.15 24.62
N ARG A 683 26.48 26.68 25.13
CA ARG A 683 25.14 26.14 24.87
C ARG A 683 24.33 27.11 24.04
N CYS A 684 23.61 26.58 23.07
CA CYS A 684 22.62 27.28 22.28
C CYS A 684 21.30 26.52 22.38
N ILE A 685 20.18 27.22 22.23
CA ILE A 685 18.86 26.59 22.19
C ILE A 685 18.12 26.99 20.93
N GLN A 686 17.46 26.01 20.32
CA GLN A 686 16.56 26.22 19.22
C GLN A 686 15.26 25.44 19.38
N GLY A 687 14.22 25.85 18.66
CA GLY A 687 13.02 25.03 18.56
C GLY A 687 12.08 25.43 17.43
N PHE A 688 11.27 24.46 17.00
CA PHE A 688 10.30 24.59 15.92
C PHE A 688 8.86 24.58 16.45
N SER A 689 8.00 25.51 16.00
CA SER A 689 6.58 25.55 16.38
C SER A 689 6.39 25.57 17.91
N MET A 690 5.78 24.54 18.52
CA MET A 690 5.73 24.37 19.99
C MET A 690 7.12 24.45 20.65
N GLY A 691 8.12 23.85 20.03
CA GLY A 691 9.51 23.95 20.46
C GLY A 691 10.06 25.36 20.44
N GLY A 692 9.59 26.21 19.52
CA GLY A 692 9.96 27.63 19.48
C GLY A 692 9.47 28.41 20.70
N PHE A 693 8.27 28.07 21.20
CA PHE A 693 7.77 28.60 22.48
C PHE A 693 8.68 28.17 23.64
N GLY A 694 9.03 26.88 23.68
CA GLY A 694 9.96 26.32 24.67
C GLY A 694 11.34 26.95 24.66
N ALA A 695 11.94 27.06 23.47
CA ALA A 695 13.28 27.58 23.30
C ALA A 695 13.39 29.02 23.79
N MET A 696 12.35 29.81 23.51
CA MET A 696 12.25 31.17 24.00
C MET A 696 12.03 31.22 25.52
N LEU A 697 11.17 30.36 26.07
CA LEU A 697 10.94 30.28 27.51
C LEU A 697 12.20 29.92 28.29
N LEU A 698 12.88 28.82 27.91
CA LEU A 698 14.11 28.36 28.57
C LEU A 698 15.25 29.37 28.38
N GLY A 699 15.45 29.84 27.14
CA GLY A 699 16.53 30.75 26.83
C GLY A 699 16.43 32.09 27.56
N LEU A 700 15.23 32.68 27.65
CA LEU A 700 15.03 33.97 28.33
C LEU A 700 15.01 33.84 29.87
N ARG A 701 14.66 32.67 30.41
CA ARG A 701 14.75 32.42 31.86
C ARG A 701 16.16 32.12 32.33
N HIS A 702 16.96 31.52 31.46
CA HIS A 702 18.33 31.10 31.77
C HIS A 702 19.33 31.64 30.74
N PRO A 703 19.44 32.97 30.55
CA PRO A 703 20.41 33.54 29.62
C PRO A 703 21.86 33.26 30.04
N GLU A 704 22.10 32.96 31.32
CA GLU A 704 23.40 32.50 31.83
C GLU A 704 23.78 31.11 31.32
N LEU A 705 22.79 30.28 30.96
CA LEU A 705 23.02 28.94 30.43
C LEU A 705 23.12 28.95 28.91
N PHE A 706 22.26 29.72 28.24
CA PHE A 706 22.15 29.71 26.77
C PHE A 706 22.71 30.99 26.16
N SER A 707 23.81 30.85 25.43
CA SER A 707 24.48 31.96 24.75
C SER A 707 23.65 32.58 23.62
N ARG A 708 22.72 31.81 23.02
CA ARG A 708 21.89 32.22 21.86
C ARG A 708 20.58 31.45 21.78
N ILE A 709 19.54 32.13 21.29
CA ILE A 709 18.18 31.60 21.14
C ILE A 709 17.75 31.68 19.67
N LEU A 710 17.40 30.55 19.07
CA LEU A 710 16.93 30.45 17.68
C LEU A 710 15.51 29.88 17.62
N VAL A 711 14.59 30.58 16.97
CA VAL A 711 13.19 30.15 16.87
C VAL A 711 12.79 29.98 15.41
N TRP A 712 12.34 28.76 15.07
CA TRP A 712 11.79 28.41 13.77
C TRP A 712 10.26 28.37 13.85
N ASP A 713 9.61 29.35 13.23
CA ASP A 713 8.16 29.47 13.08
C ASP A 713 7.37 29.15 14.37
N GLY A 714 7.83 29.77 15.47
CA GLY A 714 7.40 29.43 16.83
C GLY A 714 5.91 29.68 17.09
N ALA A 715 5.28 28.76 17.82
CA ALA A 715 3.91 28.88 18.33
C ALA A 715 3.88 29.80 19.56
N LEU A 716 4.29 31.06 19.38
CA LEU A 716 4.50 32.08 20.42
C LEU A 716 3.18 32.66 20.93
N HIS A 717 2.28 31.79 21.38
CA HIS A 717 0.95 32.14 21.88
C HIS A 717 1.00 33.08 23.09
N SER A 718 0.10 34.06 23.14
CA SER A 718 -0.40 34.67 24.38
C SER A 718 -1.53 33.82 24.98
N TRP A 719 -1.95 34.11 26.21
CA TRP A 719 -3.08 33.40 26.84
C TRP A 719 -4.36 33.42 25.99
N GLU A 720 -4.73 34.60 25.47
CA GLU A 720 -5.90 34.78 24.60
C GLU A 720 -5.79 33.91 23.34
N THR A 721 -4.64 33.93 22.67
CA THR A 721 -4.47 33.14 21.45
C THR A 721 -4.38 31.64 21.72
N LEU A 722 -3.85 31.23 22.88
CA LEU A 722 -3.77 29.82 23.27
C LEU A 722 -5.17 29.28 23.58
N THR A 723 -5.94 29.98 24.40
CA THR A 723 -7.31 29.57 24.75
C THR A 723 -8.23 29.57 23.52
N HIS A 724 -8.07 30.52 22.59
CA HIS A 724 -8.87 30.56 21.37
C HIS A 724 -8.49 29.47 20.37
N ASN A 725 -7.20 29.29 20.09
CA ASN A 725 -6.75 28.42 18.99
C ASN A 725 -6.40 27.00 19.44
N ARG A 726 -6.11 26.80 20.74
CA ARG A 726 -5.58 25.56 21.34
C ARG A 726 -6.12 25.35 22.76
N ALA A 727 -7.43 25.52 22.95
CA ALA A 727 -8.11 25.39 24.26
C ALA A 727 -7.74 24.11 25.03
N PHE A 728 -7.47 22.99 24.33
CA PHE A 728 -7.07 21.75 24.98
C PHE A 728 -5.71 21.84 25.70
N ILE A 729 -4.77 22.66 25.20
CA ILE A 729 -3.47 22.90 25.84
C ILE A 729 -3.66 23.83 27.05
N ALA A 730 -4.46 24.88 26.90
CA ALA A 730 -4.82 25.77 28.01
C ALA A 730 -5.40 24.96 29.18
N LYS A 731 -6.33 24.05 28.90
CA LYS A 731 -6.93 23.17 29.90
C LYS A 731 -5.99 22.10 30.42
N GLY A 732 -5.33 21.37 29.51
CA GLY A 732 -4.51 20.21 29.85
C GLY A 732 -3.21 20.61 30.54
N GLN A 733 -2.41 21.44 29.89
CA GLN A 733 -1.10 21.82 30.42
C GLN A 733 -1.19 22.94 31.45
N PHE A 734 -2.12 23.87 31.32
CA PHE A 734 -2.19 25.04 32.22
C PHE A 734 -3.44 25.05 33.13
N GLY A 735 -4.29 24.03 33.09
CA GLY A 735 -5.45 23.93 33.96
C GLY A 735 -6.52 25.01 33.74
N ASP A 736 -6.60 25.59 32.54
CA ASP A 736 -7.40 26.78 32.20
C ASP A 736 -7.07 27.99 33.11
N SER A 737 -5.84 28.05 33.63
CA SER A 737 -5.36 29.13 34.48
C SER A 737 -4.38 30.03 33.72
N GLU A 738 -4.80 31.28 33.50
CA GLU A 738 -3.96 32.33 32.91
C GLU A 738 -2.70 32.57 33.75
N SER A 739 -2.81 32.57 35.08
CA SER A 739 -1.65 32.78 35.96
C SER A 739 -0.59 31.69 35.81
N ILE A 740 -1.00 30.41 35.74
CA ILE A 740 -0.07 29.28 35.54
C ILE A 740 0.57 29.38 34.15
N PHE A 741 -0.19 29.78 33.12
CA PHE A 741 0.35 30.02 31.79
C PHE A 741 1.36 31.16 31.77
N GLU A 742 1.03 32.32 32.34
CA GLU A 742 1.93 33.49 32.37
C GLU A 742 3.22 33.19 33.14
N GLU A 743 3.14 32.46 34.26
CA GLU A 743 4.29 31.92 34.98
C GLU A 743 5.12 30.92 34.16
N ASN A 744 4.67 30.52 32.98
CA ASN A 744 5.30 29.54 32.12
C ASN A 744 5.33 30.01 30.65
N SER A 745 5.25 31.32 30.44
CA SER A 745 5.13 31.93 29.14
C SER A 745 6.43 32.66 28.76
N PRO A 746 6.88 32.59 27.50
CA PRO A 746 8.00 33.37 27.01
C PRO A 746 7.71 34.88 27.08
N TRP A 747 6.43 35.30 27.14
CA TRP A 747 6.03 36.70 27.27
C TRP A 747 6.44 37.27 28.62
N LYS A 748 6.13 36.56 29.70
CA LYS A 748 6.58 36.95 31.05
C LYS A 748 8.07 36.75 31.23
N ALA A 749 8.64 35.71 30.62
CA ALA A 749 10.08 35.48 30.64
C ALA A 749 10.85 36.64 29.97
N ALA A 750 10.35 37.21 28.87
CA ALA A 750 10.95 38.37 28.23
C ALA A 750 11.00 39.60 29.14
N GLU A 751 9.91 39.88 29.87
CA GLU A 751 9.85 40.98 30.83
C GLU A 751 10.87 40.78 31.96
N ALA A 752 10.92 39.57 32.52
CA ALA A 752 11.76 39.21 33.65
C ALA A 752 13.21 38.82 33.30
N CYS A 753 13.57 38.79 32.00
CA CYS A 753 14.88 38.35 31.54
C CYS A 753 15.99 39.20 32.17
N PRO A 754 16.95 38.60 32.92
CA PRO A 754 17.99 39.36 33.62
C PRO A 754 19.04 39.93 32.66
N ASP A 755 19.28 39.27 31.52
CA ASP A 755 20.17 39.74 30.46
C ASP A 755 19.38 40.12 29.20
N LYS A 756 19.11 41.41 29.05
CA LYS A 756 18.41 41.96 27.87
C LYS A 756 19.26 41.92 26.60
N ALA A 757 20.55 41.59 26.69
CA ALA A 757 21.47 41.53 25.57
C ALA A 757 21.65 40.10 25.02
N VAL A 758 20.96 39.07 25.54
CA VAL A 758 21.02 37.73 24.96
C VAL A 758 20.57 37.76 23.48
N PRO A 759 21.37 37.25 22.54
CA PRO A 759 21.03 37.20 21.12
C PRO A 759 19.82 36.31 20.83
N VAL A 760 18.86 36.84 20.08
CA VAL A 760 17.65 36.12 19.64
C VAL A 760 17.48 36.25 18.12
N LEU A 761 17.30 35.12 17.44
CA LEU A 761 16.90 35.07 16.03
C LEU A 761 15.55 34.35 15.91
N ILE A 762 14.55 35.05 15.38
CA ILE A 762 13.22 34.51 15.09
C ILE A 762 13.05 34.48 13.58
N VAL A 763 12.83 33.29 13.01
CA VAL A 763 12.52 33.10 11.59
C VAL A 763 11.10 32.57 11.47
N VAL A 764 10.23 33.27 10.74
CA VAL A 764 8.80 32.96 10.68
C VAL A 764 8.35 32.81 9.22
N GLY A 765 7.44 31.87 8.99
CA GLY A 765 6.96 31.52 7.65
C GLY A 765 5.68 32.22 7.26
N ARG A 766 5.09 31.79 6.13
CA ARG A 766 3.84 32.37 5.60
C ARG A 766 2.56 31.92 6.29
N MET A 767 2.64 31.07 7.32
CA MET A 767 1.45 30.61 8.03
C MET A 767 0.86 31.78 8.83
N GLN A 768 -0.34 32.21 8.45
CA GLN A 768 -0.95 33.45 8.98
C GLN A 768 -1.01 33.50 10.51
N ALA A 769 -1.27 32.37 11.16
CA ALA A 769 -1.35 32.28 12.61
C ALA A 769 0.01 32.47 13.30
N THR A 770 1.04 31.70 12.94
CA THR A 770 2.40 31.86 13.53
C THR A 770 3.04 33.17 13.13
N LEU A 771 2.74 33.70 11.94
CA LEU A 771 3.14 35.04 11.54
C LEU A 771 2.53 36.12 12.45
N ALA A 772 1.24 36.03 12.76
CA ALA A 772 0.60 36.94 13.70
C ALA A 772 1.20 36.82 15.11
N TYR A 773 1.40 35.60 15.62
CA TYR A 773 2.00 35.37 16.93
C TYR A 773 3.43 35.90 17.00
N GLY A 774 4.24 35.59 15.99
CA GLY A 774 5.63 36.03 15.89
C GLY A 774 5.76 37.55 15.84
N ARG A 775 4.93 38.24 15.05
CA ARG A 775 4.91 39.72 14.99
C ARG A 775 4.52 40.34 16.32
N SER A 776 3.46 39.86 16.95
CA SER A 776 3.01 40.37 18.25
C SER A 776 4.06 40.12 19.34
N PHE A 777 4.67 38.94 19.35
CA PHE A 777 5.71 38.61 20.31
C PHE A 777 7.01 39.41 20.07
N TYR A 778 7.40 39.61 18.80
CA TYR A 778 8.56 40.45 18.48
C TYR A 778 8.38 41.88 18.97
N LYS A 779 7.19 42.46 18.78
CA LYS A 779 6.85 43.76 19.36
C LYS A 779 6.96 43.74 20.89
N HIS A 780 6.45 42.70 21.55
CA HIS A 780 6.57 42.53 23.00
C HIS A 780 8.02 42.44 23.49
N LEU A 781 8.91 41.77 22.74
CA LEU A 781 10.35 41.72 23.06
C LEU A 781 10.98 43.12 23.03
N GLN A 782 10.63 43.94 22.04
CA GLN A 782 11.10 45.32 21.93
C GLN A 782 10.60 46.18 23.11
N GLU A 783 9.31 46.05 23.46
CA GLU A 783 8.69 46.76 24.58
C GLU A 783 9.26 46.30 25.93
N SER A 784 9.64 45.03 26.03
CA SER A 784 10.31 44.44 27.21
C SER A 784 11.79 44.84 27.34
N GLY A 785 12.32 45.64 26.40
CA GLY A 785 13.69 46.17 26.43
C GLY A 785 14.77 45.21 25.93
N MET A 786 14.42 44.15 25.20
CA MET A 786 15.40 43.23 24.62
C MET A 786 16.19 43.92 23.50
N GLN A 787 17.53 43.84 23.56
CA GLN A 787 18.41 44.67 22.74
C GLN A 787 18.85 43.98 21.45
N ARG A 788 19.05 42.65 21.45
CA ARG A 788 19.68 41.90 20.35
C ARG A 788 18.73 40.88 19.71
N VAL A 789 17.59 41.37 19.22
CA VAL A 789 16.55 40.55 18.58
C VAL A 789 16.52 40.78 17.08
N THR A 790 16.63 39.72 16.30
CA THR A 790 16.44 39.73 14.84
C THR A 790 15.18 38.96 14.49
N PHE A 791 14.30 39.59 13.71
CA PHE A 791 13.06 39.00 13.22
C PHE A 791 13.07 38.92 11.71
N LEU A 792 12.97 37.70 11.17
CA LEU A 792 13.03 37.41 9.74
C LEU A 792 11.73 36.77 9.28
N GLU A 793 11.00 37.48 8.43
CA GLU A 793 9.81 36.95 7.74
C GLU A 793 10.23 36.29 6.42
N THR A 794 9.57 35.17 6.10
CA THR A 794 9.87 34.37 4.92
C THR A 794 8.57 33.80 4.35
N ASP A 795 8.55 33.47 3.06
CA ASP A 795 7.39 32.85 2.41
C ASP A 795 7.36 31.31 2.54
N LEU A 796 8.17 30.74 3.44
CA LEU A 796 8.30 29.30 3.62
C LEU A 796 7.10 28.71 4.37
N PRO A 797 6.68 27.47 4.04
CA PRO A 797 5.60 26.78 4.75
C PRO A 797 6.00 26.43 6.19
N HIS A 798 5.01 26.16 7.05
CA HIS A 798 5.21 25.72 8.44
C HIS A 798 5.79 24.29 8.51
N CYS A 799 7.07 24.16 8.16
CA CYS A 799 7.84 22.91 8.15
C CYS A 799 9.32 23.26 8.36
N LEU A 800 10.00 22.59 9.30
CA LEU A 800 11.38 22.90 9.66
C LEU A 800 12.37 22.73 8.50
N GLN A 801 12.21 21.69 7.66
CA GLN A 801 13.15 21.38 6.59
C GLN A 801 13.41 22.56 5.64
N PRO A 802 12.38 23.19 5.01
CA PRO A 802 12.57 24.37 4.19
C PRO A 802 13.30 25.51 4.90
N PHE A 803 13.03 25.74 6.19
CA PHE A 803 13.73 26.77 6.95
C PHE A 803 15.22 26.47 7.11
N VAL A 804 15.58 25.23 7.44
CA VAL A 804 16.98 24.82 7.56
C VAL A 804 17.68 24.88 6.20
N GLU A 805 17.04 24.48 5.12
CA GLU A 805 17.61 24.53 3.77
C GLU A 805 17.87 25.98 3.30
N HIS A 806 16.90 26.88 3.50
CA HIS A 806 16.97 28.24 2.96
C HIS A 806 17.65 29.23 3.91
N HIS A 807 17.50 29.05 5.22
CA HIS A 807 17.99 29.97 6.24
C HIS A 807 18.99 29.32 7.20
N GLY A 808 19.34 28.05 7.02
CA GLY A 808 20.35 27.36 7.83
C GLY A 808 21.71 28.06 7.81
N HIS A 809 22.12 28.63 6.66
CA HIS A 809 23.35 29.43 6.60
C HIS A 809 23.30 30.67 7.52
N ARG A 810 22.14 31.33 7.63
CA ARG A 810 21.93 32.47 8.54
C ARG A 810 21.85 32.02 9.99
N ALA A 811 21.21 30.89 10.26
CA ALA A 811 21.17 30.30 11.59
C ALA A 811 22.58 29.89 12.06
N ILE A 812 23.39 29.29 11.19
CA ILE A 812 24.78 28.94 11.47
C ILE A 812 25.60 30.21 11.69
N ALA A 813 25.48 31.23 10.82
CA ALA A 813 26.13 32.52 11.04
C ALA A 813 25.71 33.09 12.41
N PHE A 814 24.41 33.14 12.71
CA PHE A 814 23.89 33.56 14.00
C PHE A 814 24.45 32.74 15.16
N LEU A 815 24.68 31.43 15.02
CA LEU A 815 25.25 30.62 16.10
C LEU A 815 26.73 30.96 16.39
N PHE A 816 27.47 31.50 15.42
CA PHE A 816 28.93 31.65 15.48
C PHE A 816 29.47 33.08 15.27
N SER A 817 28.67 34.05 14.82
CA SER A 817 29.09 35.43 14.51
C SER A 817 28.49 36.44 15.48
N GLU A 818 29.04 37.65 15.55
CA GLU A 818 28.31 38.78 16.13
C GLU A 818 27.21 39.23 15.15
N LEU A 819 26.03 39.56 15.69
CA LEU A 819 24.78 39.76 14.94
C LEU A 819 24.83 40.83 13.81
N ASP A 820 25.83 41.71 13.81
CA ASP A 820 25.91 42.85 12.89
C ASP A 820 26.26 42.49 11.44
N GLU A 821 26.65 41.24 11.16
CA GLU A 821 26.89 40.74 9.79
C GLU A 821 25.71 40.00 9.17
N VAL A 822 24.69 39.59 9.93
CA VAL A 822 23.57 38.76 9.43
C VAL A 822 22.43 39.59 8.80
N THR A 823 22.42 40.90 9.05
CA THR A 823 21.44 41.86 8.52
C THR A 823 21.87 42.58 7.23
N LYS A 824 23.11 42.38 6.77
CA LYS A 824 23.59 42.80 5.43
C LYS A 824 23.53 41.63 4.46
#